data_AF-A0A941CJ69-F1
#
_entry.id   AF-A0A941CJ69-F1
#
_cell.length_a   1.000
_cell.length_b   1.000
_cell.length_c   1.000
_cell.angle_alpha   90.00
_cell.angle_beta   90.00
_cell.angle_gamma   90.00
#
_symmetry.space_group_name_H-M   'P 1'
#
loop_
_entity.id
_entity.type
_entity.pdbx_description
1 polymer ?
#
loop_
_entity_poly.entity_id
_entity_poly.type
_entity_poly.pdbx_seq_one_letter_code
_entity_poly.pdbx_strand_id
1 'polypeptide(L)'
;MKNRLFLFSIVPTIILFGIYGYHFLTGLPPLLMMSFAIIVGVAVQLLFYLFFKLLRILFKNFKSSYVLVGLSGLASLIALKMYGFGWPDTIYYPIGILAILVMLLLNAFTQKKSVLTGLFLLLSIIGFGYIFSLLADLGNDPYEKEKSTMALGKNQTSLEAQGIENPATPGEFTVKTFTYGSGTDIKRPEYAEGVKYKTPTVDATNLLPDWKGKKKKWRERFWGFGVDNFPLNGRVYMPEGTGPFPLAVVVHGNHSMIDYSDDGYGYLGALLASRGIITVSVDENFVNGHWSGDFRGKEMPVRAWLLLKHIEQWQTWNNDADHELANKVDMNNILLMGHSRGGEAVSIAGAFNKLPYLPDTAKENFDFNFNIKGIVSIAPTDYRYDRKIVLENVNYLSLQGSYDSDEVSFWGMRPYRRLQFTDSINRFKAGVYVHHANHGQFNSTWGNSDFGAPSKWLLNLEPLLSEEQQQEVAKVFISAFAEASLKGNNSYLPIFKNVAYAKDWLPNEYFLTNYTSSKFKTIANFEEDINITTAPDSIVVAAKNMSLWKEQPLTTRDGGKQDNTAVVLGWNYKEDLKKDSLPVYEVIGNKELWKNDSLQLQMTIGAGDLTWLTNVKGTENKKDTDKKEPSPLDFTVVLTDVEGNTASIMVSDVKRITKPLKSKFTKFNFLDKSMIGSAWEVQLQTFHFPLYDFTEKENEFDAAKVTKISLVFDQTNMGVIVLDDIGVSD
;
A
#
# COMPACT_ATOMS: atom_id res chain seq x y z
N MET A 1 54.82 -18.37 -14.69
CA MET A 1 53.35 -18.49 -14.84
C MET A 1 52.65 -19.11 -13.60
N LYS A 2 53.04 -18.75 -12.36
CA LYS A 2 52.78 -19.60 -11.17
C LYS A 2 51.60 -19.22 -10.26
N ASN A 3 50.69 -18.30 -10.62
CA ASN A 3 49.52 -18.01 -9.76
C ASN A 3 48.27 -17.50 -10.53
N ARG A 4 47.91 -18.12 -11.67
CA ARG A 4 46.64 -17.79 -12.37
C ARG A 4 45.39 -18.11 -11.53
N LEU A 5 45.50 -18.98 -10.51
CA LEU A 5 44.38 -19.40 -9.66
C LEU A 5 43.68 -18.23 -8.96
N PHE A 6 44.45 -17.31 -8.39
CA PHE A 6 43.90 -16.17 -7.66
C PHE A 6 43.12 -15.23 -8.60
N LEU A 7 43.61 -15.05 -9.83
CA LEU A 7 42.92 -14.31 -10.89
C LEU A 7 41.57 -14.92 -11.28
N PHE A 8 41.35 -16.23 -11.07
CA PHE A 8 40.07 -16.86 -11.38
C PHE A 8 39.05 -16.68 -10.26
N SER A 9 39.45 -16.77 -8.99
CA SER A 9 38.52 -16.55 -7.86
C SER A 9 38.17 -15.09 -7.60
N ILE A 10 38.95 -14.15 -8.15
CA ILE A 10 38.73 -12.72 -7.92
C ILE A 10 37.67 -12.13 -8.84
N VAL A 11 37.39 -12.76 -9.99
CA VAL A 11 36.40 -12.25 -10.95
C VAL A 11 34.99 -12.17 -10.35
N PRO A 12 34.45 -13.20 -9.66
CA PRO A 12 33.16 -13.09 -8.98
C PRO A 12 33.13 -11.96 -7.94
N THR A 13 34.23 -11.76 -7.20
CA THR A 13 34.37 -10.66 -6.24
C THR A 13 34.33 -9.31 -6.96
N ILE A 14 35.09 -9.13 -8.03
CA ILE A 14 35.09 -7.90 -8.84
C ILE A 14 33.68 -7.59 -9.34
N ILE A 15 32.97 -8.59 -9.88
CA ILE A 15 31.62 -8.40 -10.41
C ILE A 15 30.64 -8.02 -9.29
N LEU A 16 30.56 -8.79 -8.21
CA LEU A 16 29.54 -8.57 -7.17
C LEU A 16 29.82 -7.32 -6.33
N PHE A 17 31.08 -7.03 -5.99
CA PHE A 17 31.44 -5.75 -5.37
C PHE A 17 31.23 -4.58 -6.34
N GLY A 18 31.49 -4.78 -7.63
CA GLY A 18 31.22 -3.77 -8.65
C GLY A 18 29.73 -3.43 -8.74
N ILE A 19 28.86 -4.44 -8.85
CA ILE A 19 27.41 -4.28 -8.82
C ILE A 19 26.97 -3.57 -7.55
N TYR A 20 27.45 -4.02 -6.39
CA TYR A 20 27.16 -3.38 -5.11
C TYR A 20 27.56 -1.90 -5.12
N GLY A 21 28.80 -1.59 -5.48
CA GLY A 21 29.30 -0.22 -5.51
C GLY A 21 28.55 0.67 -6.51
N TYR A 22 28.24 0.15 -7.69
CA TYR A 22 27.49 0.89 -8.72
C TYR A 22 26.12 1.33 -8.21
N HIS A 23 25.44 0.47 -7.46
CA HIS A 23 24.12 0.74 -6.88
C HIS A 23 24.18 1.27 -5.44
N PHE A 24 25.36 1.46 -4.86
CA PHE A 24 25.54 2.05 -3.53
C PHE A 24 25.62 3.57 -3.66
N LEU A 25 24.45 4.19 -3.76
CA LEU A 25 24.29 5.59 -4.11
C LEU A 25 24.73 6.52 -2.95
N THR A 26 25.95 7.05 -2.97
CA THR A 26 26.44 7.99 -1.92
C THR A 26 26.30 9.46 -2.31
N GLY A 27 25.76 9.73 -3.50
CA GLY A 27 25.83 11.03 -4.18
C GLY A 27 27.10 11.22 -5.01
N LEU A 28 28.04 10.25 -4.98
CA LEU A 28 29.18 10.20 -5.91
C LEU A 28 28.80 9.48 -7.21
N PRO A 29 29.52 9.72 -8.34
CA PRO A 29 29.23 9.05 -9.60
C PRO A 29 29.24 7.51 -9.48
N PRO A 30 28.25 6.80 -10.05
CA PRO A 30 28.14 5.33 -9.92
C PRO A 30 29.39 4.55 -10.34
N LEU A 31 30.06 4.96 -11.43
CA LEU A 31 31.29 4.30 -11.90
C LEU A 31 32.46 4.46 -10.93
N LEU A 32 32.54 5.59 -10.23
CA LEU A 32 33.56 5.82 -9.20
C LEU A 32 33.30 4.91 -8.00
N MET A 33 32.03 4.83 -7.56
CA MET A 33 31.64 3.95 -6.48
C MET A 33 31.85 2.47 -6.81
N MET A 34 31.55 2.06 -8.04
CA MET A 34 31.88 0.74 -8.57
C MET A 34 33.38 0.44 -8.48
N SER A 35 34.23 1.36 -8.96
CA SER A 35 35.68 1.18 -8.88
C SER A 35 36.20 1.09 -7.44
N PHE A 36 35.70 1.95 -6.55
CA PHE A 36 36.05 1.90 -5.13
C PHE A 36 35.65 0.57 -4.50
N ALA A 37 34.43 0.10 -4.72
CA ALA A 37 33.95 -1.16 -4.19
C ALA A 37 34.75 -2.34 -4.75
N ILE A 38 35.12 -2.33 -6.03
CA ILE A 38 36.01 -3.34 -6.64
C ILE A 38 37.36 -3.37 -5.93
N ILE A 39 37.99 -2.22 -5.71
CA ILE A 39 39.29 -2.13 -5.02
C ILE A 39 39.17 -2.70 -3.59
N VAL A 40 38.12 -2.32 -2.87
CA VAL A 40 37.84 -2.85 -1.52
C VAL A 40 37.63 -4.36 -1.56
N GLY A 41 36.84 -4.88 -2.49
CA GLY A 41 36.59 -6.32 -2.64
C GLY A 41 37.86 -7.11 -2.93
N VAL A 42 38.71 -6.60 -3.84
CA VAL A 42 40.03 -7.17 -4.13
C VAL A 42 40.91 -7.20 -2.88
N ALA A 43 40.96 -6.09 -2.13
CA ALA A 43 41.74 -6.00 -0.89
C ALA A 43 41.24 -6.98 0.19
N VAL A 44 39.92 -7.06 0.38
CA VAL A 44 39.28 -8.00 1.32
C VAL A 44 39.63 -9.45 0.96
N GLN A 45 39.55 -9.81 -0.32
CA GLN A 45 39.91 -11.17 -0.75
C GLN A 45 41.39 -11.49 -0.59
N LEU A 46 42.27 -10.51 -0.85
CA LEU A 46 43.70 -10.66 -0.59
C LEU A 46 43.97 -10.91 0.90
N LEU A 47 43.30 -10.18 1.80
CA LEU A 47 43.43 -10.37 3.24
C LEU A 47 42.96 -11.77 3.67
N PHE A 48 41.80 -12.23 3.19
CA PHE A 48 41.34 -13.60 3.46
C PHE A 48 42.29 -14.66 2.88
N TYR A 49 42.83 -14.45 1.68
CA TYR A 49 43.81 -15.35 1.10
C TYR A 49 45.08 -15.46 1.95
N LEU A 50 45.60 -14.34 2.44
CA LEU A 50 46.75 -14.30 3.34
C LEU A 50 46.45 -14.98 4.67
N PHE A 51 45.26 -14.76 5.22
CA PHE A 51 44.78 -15.42 6.43
C PHE A 51 44.72 -16.94 6.28
N PHE A 52 44.08 -17.46 5.23
CA PHE A 52 44.03 -18.91 4.98
C PHE A 52 45.41 -19.51 4.66
N LYS A 53 46.29 -18.73 4.01
CA LYS A 53 47.68 -19.13 3.80
C LYS A 53 48.44 -19.26 5.12
N LEU A 54 48.22 -18.36 6.08
CA LEU A 54 48.78 -18.46 7.43
C LEU A 54 48.24 -19.68 8.17
N LEU A 55 46.93 -19.92 8.13
CA LEU A 55 46.31 -21.11 8.72
C LEU A 55 46.89 -22.41 8.15
N ARG A 56 47.16 -22.46 6.84
CA ARG A 56 47.82 -23.61 6.22
C ARG A 56 49.20 -23.89 6.80
N ILE A 57 49.98 -22.84 7.06
CA ILE A 57 51.31 -22.97 7.67
C ILE A 57 51.20 -23.54 9.09
N LEU A 58 50.19 -23.09 9.85
CA LEU A 58 49.97 -23.49 11.24
C LEU A 58 49.41 -24.92 11.38
N PHE A 59 48.46 -25.33 10.52
CA PHE A 59 47.69 -26.55 10.72
C PHE A 59 48.04 -27.73 9.78
N LYS A 60 49.00 -27.58 8.84
CA LYS A 60 49.55 -28.59 7.90
C LYS A 60 48.57 -29.48 7.10
N ASN A 61 47.26 -29.39 7.32
CA ASN A 61 46.23 -30.29 6.78
C ASN A 61 45.74 -29.92 5.36
N PHE A 62 46.05 -28.71 4.85
CA PHE A 62 45.60 -28.25 3.53
C PHE A 62 46.69 -28.42 2.46
N LYS A 63 46.59 -29.47 1.63
CA LYS A 63 47.58 -29.73 0.55
C LYS A 63 47.32 -28.95 -0.75
N SER A 64 46.09 -28.54 -1.03
CA SER A 64 45.69 -27.96 -2.33
C SER A 64 45.59 -26.43 -2.30
N SER A 65 46.29 -25.74 -3.20
CA SER A 65 46.19 -24.27 -3.38
C SER A 65 44.82 -23.83 -3.90
N TYR A 66 44.08 -24.72 -4.56
CA TYR A 66 42.70 -24.49 -5.03
C TYR A 66 41.74 -24.25 -3.87
N VAL A 67 41.90 -25.01 -2.78
CA VAL A 67 41.04 -24.91 -1.59
C VAL A 67 41.23 -23.55 -0.92
N LEU A 68 42.48 -23.08 -0.77
CA LEU A 68 42.76 -21.76 -0.18
C LEU A 68 42.13 -20.62 -0.97
N VAL A 69 42.24 -20.68 -2.29
CA VAL A 69 41.74 -19.66 -3.20
C VAL A 69 40.21 -19.65 -3.22
N GLY A 70 39.57 -20.83 -3.30
CA GLY A 70 38.13 -20.96 -3.18
C GLY A 70 37.58 -20.45 -1.85
N LEU A 71 38.23 -20.81 -0.72
CA LEU A 71 37.86 -20.33 0.61
C LEU A 71 37.99 -18.81 0.73
N SER A 72 39.03 -18.21 0.17
CA SER A 72 39.20 -16.75 0.16
C SER A 72 38.10 -16.03 -0.63
N GLY A 73 37.70 -16.57 -1.79
CA GLY A 73 36.59 -16.05 -2.58
C GLY A 73 35.28 -16.14 -1.81
N LEU A 74 34.95 -17.32 -1.27
CA LEU A 74 33.75 -17.53 -0.48
C LEU A 74 33.68 -16.61 0.75
N ALA A 75 34.77 -16.47 1.51
CA ALA A 75 34.84 -15.57 2.65
C ALA A 75 34.61 -14.09 2.26
N SER A 76 35.08 -13.68 1.06
CA SER A 76 34.84 -12.33 0.54
C SER A 76 33.39 -12.11 0.14
N LEU A 77 32.74 -13.12 -0.44
CA LEU A 77 31.31 -13.08 -0.74
C LEU A 77 30.45 -13.04 0.53
N ILE A 78 30.82 -13.80 1.56
CA ILE A 78 30.17 -13.73 2.88
C ILE A 78 30.34 -12.33 3.47
N ALA A 79 31.54 -11.74 3.40
CA ALA A 79 31.76 -10.38 3.88
C ALA A 79 30.87 -9.37 3.13
N LEU A 80 30.82 -9.42 1.80
CA LEU A 80 29.95 -8.56 1.00
C LEU A 80 28.46 -8.70 1.41
N LYS A 81 28.01 -9.93 1.67
CA LYS A 81 26.66 -10.21 2.13
C LYS A 81 26.37 -9.57 3.49
N MET A 82 27.29 -9.71 4.44
CA MET A 82 27.16 -9.14 5.78
C MET A 82 27.12 -7.61 5.79
N TYR A 83 27.82 -6.96 4.84
CA TYR A 83 27.96 -5.50 4.83
C TYR A 83 27.00 -4.76 3.89
N GLY A 84 26.21 -5.44 3.07
CA GLY A 84 25.12 -4.74 2.36
C GLY A 84 24.51 -5.37 1.11
N PHE A 85 24.95 -6.55 0.63
CA PHE A 85 24.33 -7.13 -0.57
C PHE A 85 22.94 -7.73 -0.26
N GLY A 86 21.88 -7.11 -0.79
CA GLY A 86 20.50 -7.33 -0.37
C GLY A 86 19.81 -8.64 -0.78
N TRP A 87 20.40 -9.46 -1.65
CA TRP A 87 19.75 -10.67 -2.16
C TRP A 87 19.54 -11.76 -1.09
N PRO A 88 18.41 -12.49 -1.09
CA PRO A 88 18.19 -13.63 -0.18
C PRO A 88 19.32 -14.66 -0.24
N ASP A 89 19.64 -15.28 0.90
CA ASP A 89 20.72 -16.27 1.03
C ASP A 89 20.55 -17.45 0.05
N THR A 90 19.30 -17.83 -0.19
CA THR A 90 18.89 -18.89 -1.12
C THR A 90 19.20 -18.58 -2.59
N ILE A 91 19.43 -17.31 -2.93
CA ILE A 91 19.84 -16.86 -4.26
C ILE A 91 21.32 -16.51 -4.27
N TYR A 92 21.75 -15.69 -3.32
CA TYR A 92 23.08 -15.11 -3.27
C TYR A 92 24.19 -16.16 -3.20
N TYR A 93 24.13 -17.09 -2.24
CA TYR A 93 25.20 -18.07 -2.06
C TYR A 93 25.29 -19.08 -3.21
N PRO A 94 24.18 -19.67 -3.72
CA PRO A 94 24.26 -20.56 -4.87
C PRO A 94 24.86 -19.91 -6.11
N ILE A 95 24.48 -18.66 -6.43
CA ILE A 95 25.03 -17.93 -7.57
C ILE A 95 26.52 -17.64 -7.35
N GLY A 96 26.90 -17.18 -6.15
CA GLY A 96 28.29 -16.92 -5.79
C GLY A 96 29.18 -18.18 -5.88
N ILE A 97 28.70 -19.31 -5.37
CA ILE A 97 29.40 -20.60 -5.43
C ILE A 97 29.52 -21.10 -6.87
N LEU A 98 28.44 -21.02 -7.66
CA LEU A 98 28.46 -21.39 -9.08
C LEU A 98 29.45 -20.54 -9.86
N ALA A 99 29.51 -19.22 -9.61
CA ALA A 99 30.48 -18.34 -10.24
C ALA A 99 31.93 -18.73 -9.90
N ILE A 100 32.23 -19.06 -8.64
CA ILE A 100 33.55 -19.58 -8.25
C ILE A 100 33.84 -20.92 -8.94
N LEU A 101 32.86 -21.82 -9.02
CA LEU A 101 33.00 -23.13 -9.66
C LEU A 101 33.30 -23.00 -11.16
N VAL A 102 32.58 -22.14 -11.89
CA VAL A 102 32.83 -21.85 -13.32
C VAL A 102 34.27 -21.41 -13.52
N MET A 103 34.78 -20.52 -12.66
CA MET A 103 36.14 -20.01 -12.77
C MET A 103 37.21 -21.07 -12.44
N LEU A 104 36.94 -21.94 -11.47
CA LEU A 104 37.81 -23.08 -11.16
C LEU A 104 37.83 -24.11 -12.30
N LEU A 105 36.67 -24.40 -12.91
CA LEU A 105 36.53 -25.29 -14.06
C LEU A 105 37.19 -24.72 -15.31
N LEU A 106 37.06 -23.42 -15.57
CA LEU A 106 37.73 -22.72 -16.67
C LEU A 106 39.25 -22.87 -16.55
N ASN A 107 39.80 -22.62 -15.35
CA ASN A 107 41.21 -22.84 -15.10
C ASN A 107 41.60 -24.31 -15.29
N ALA A 108 40.84 -25.26 -14.73
CA ALA A 108 41.11 -26.69 -14.88
C ALA A 108 41.09 -27.13 -16.35
N PHE A 109 40.15 -26.62 -17.14
CA PHE A 109 40.06 -26.85 -18.58
C PHE A 109 41.27 -26.26 -19.32
N THR A 110 41.71 -25.04 -18.99
CA THR A 110 42.91 -24.45 -19.61
C THR A 110 44.19 -25.24 -19.33
N GLN A 111 44.25 -25.97 -18.21
CA GLN A 111 45.40 -26.79 -17.83
C GLN A 111 45.34 -28.21 -18.42
N LYS A 112 44.21 -28.90 -18.29
CA LYS A 112 44.06 -30.31 -18.66
C LYS A 112 43.55 -30.52 -20.08
N LYS A 113 42.78 -29.57 -20.62
CA LYS A 113 42.09 -29.64 -21.93
C LYS A 113 41.33 -30.96 -22.15
N SER A 114 40.73 -31.52 -21.10
CA SER A 114 40.00 -32.80 -21.21
C SER A 114 38.53 -32.58 -21.58
N VAL A 115 37.96 -33.52 -22.34
CA VAL A 115 36.53 -33.50 -22.74
C VAL A 115 35.61 -33.36 -21.53
N LEU A 116 35.88 -34.11 -20.45
CA LEU A 116 35.08 -34.07 -19.22
C LEU A 116 35.10 -32.68 -18.58
N THR A 117 36.28 -32.03 -18.47
CA THR A 117 36.36 -30.66 -17.93
C THR A 117 35.68 -29.63 -18.84
N GLY A 118 35.72 -29.86 -20.16
CA GLY A 118 35.02 -29.02 -21.13
C GLY A 118 33.49 -29.15 -21.02
N LEU A 119 32.98 -30.36 -20.84
CA LEU A 119 31.54 -30.62 -20.65
C LEU A 119 31.02 -29.98 -19.36
N PHE A 120 31.72 -30.17 -18.22
CA PHE A 120 31.32 -29.53 -16.96
C PHE A 120 31.36 -28.01 -17.04
N LEU A 121 32.37 -27.44 -17.71
CA LEU A 121 32.45 -26.01 -17.94
C LEU A 121 31.27 -25.51 -18.79
N LEU A 122 30.95 -26.20 -19.89
CA LEU A 122 29.82 -25.87 -20.76
C LEU A 122 28.49 -25.91 -20.00
N LEU A 123 28.22 -26.98 -19.25
CA LEU A 123 27.02 -27.11 -18.43
C LEU A 123 26.92 -25.99 -17.38
N SER A 124 28.04 -25.61 -16.77
CA SER A 124 28.07 -24.53 -15.77
C SER A 124 27.82 -23.16 -16.41
N ILE A 125 28.35 -22.92 -17.61
CA ILE A 125 28.08 -21.68 -18.38
C ILE A 125 26.61 -21.61 -18.79
N ILE A 126 26.03 -22.72 -19.28
CA ILE A 126 24.60 -22.80 -19.62
C ILE A 126 23.74 -22.52 -18.38
N GLY A 127 24.06 -23.14 -17.24
CA GLY A 127 23.36 -22.89 -15.98
C GLY A 127 23.46 -21.44 -15.52
N PHE A 128 24.64 -20.82 -15.63
CA PHE A 128 24.83 -19.41 -15.31
C PHE A 128 24.06 -18.49 -16.26
N GLY A 129 24.05 -18.80 -17.55
CA GLY A 129 23.28 -18.08 -18.58
C GLY A 129 21.78 -18.15 -18.33
N TYR A 130 21.26 -19.31 -17.92
CA TYR A 130 19.86 -19.50 -17.54
C TYR A 130 19.47 -18.68 -16.29
N ILE A 131 20.33 -18.62 -15.27
CA ILE A 131 20.08 -17.76 -14.10
C ILE A 131 20.05 -16.29 -14.52
N PHE A 132 20.97 -15.85 -15.37
CA PHE A 132 21.00 -14.48 -15.86
C PHE A 132 19.74 -14.16 -16.68
N SER A 133 19.27 -15.08 -17.54
CA SER A 133 18.03 -14.87 -18.29
C SER A 133 16.82 -14.75 -17.35
N LEU A 134 16.74 -15.55 -16.27
CA LEU A 134 15.67 -15.42 -15.27
C LEU A 134 15.72 -14.07 -14.53
N LEU A 135 16.92 -13.57 -14.21
CA LEU A 135 17.07 -12.27 -13.56
C LEU A 135 16.77 -11.10 -14.51
N ALA A 136 16.98 -11.28 -15.82
CA ALA A 136 16.69 -10.27 -16.84
C ALA A 136 15.22 -10.27 -17.32
N ASP A 137 14.53 -11.41 -17.20
CA ASP A 137 13.10 -11.56 -17.49
C ASP A 137 12.22 -10.63 -16.63
N LEU A 138 11.03 -10.25 -17.07
CA LEU A 138 10.11 -9.44 -16.25
C LEU A 138 9.25 -10.29 -15.31
N GLY A 139 9.19 -11.60 -15.53
CA GLY A 139 8.38 -12.55 -14.79
C GLY A 139 7.13 -12.96 -15.56
N ASN A 140 6.08 -13.32 -14.84
CA ASN A 140 4.82 -13.74 -15.42
C ASN A 140 3.65 -13.53 -14.46
N ASP A 141 2.44 -13.35 -14.98
CA ASP A 141 1.23 -13.42 -14.17
C ASP A 141 0.65 -14.85 -14.18
N PRO A 142 0.75 -15.62 -13.08
CA PRO A 142 0.18 -16.96 -12.99
C PRO A 142 -1.33 -16.96 -12.74
N TYR A 143 -1.93 -15.80 -12.45
CA TYR A 143 -3.34 -15.64 -12.13
C TYR A 143 -4.14 -15.03 -13.30
N GLU A 144 -3.47 -14.72 -14.41
CA GLU A 144 -4.07 -14.11 -15.59
C GLU A 144 -5.00 -15.07 -16.34
N LYS A 145 -6.32 -14.84 -16.24
CA LYS A 145 -7.39 -15.20 -17.20
C LYS A 145 -8.70 -14.42 -17.00
N GLU A 146 -8.86 -13.66 -15.91
CA GLU A 146 -10.15 -13.03 -15.59
C GLU A 146 -10.09 -11.52 -15.82
N LYS A 147 -10.84 -11.04 -16.82
CA LYS A 147 -11.03 -9.60 -17.07
C LYS A 147 -12.04 -9.03 -16.07
N SER A 148 -11.88 -7.75 -15.72
CA SER A 148 -12.73 -7.03 -14.75
C SER A 148 -14.22 -7.34 -14.85
N THR A 149 -14.87 -7.42 -13.69
CA THR A 149 -16.31 -7.62 -13.53
C THR A 149 -17.06 -6.32 -13.23
N MET A 150 -16.48 -5.14 -13.50
CA MET A 150 -17.13 -3.83 -13.29
C MET A 150 -18.55 -3.85 -13.87
N ALA A 151 -19.53 -3.94 -12.98
CA ALA A 151 -20.93 -4.08 -13.31
C ALA A 151 -21.75 -3.11 -12.46
N LEU A 152 -22.65 -2.41 -13.13
CA LEU A 152 -23.68 -1.59 -12.52
C LEU A 152 -24.91 -2.45 -12.28
N GLY A 153 -25.69 -2.10 -11.24
CA GLY A 153 -26.98 -2.73 -10.98
C GLY A 153 -27.98 -2.43 -12.09
N LYS A 154 -29.13 -3.12 -12.07
CA LYS A 154 -30.22 -2.88 -13.03
C LYS A 154 -30.62 -1.40 -13.03
N ASN A 155 -30.86 -0.82 -14.21
CA ASN A 155 -31.24 0.58 -14.42
C ASN A 155 -30.23 1.65 -13.94
N GLN A 156 -29.02 1.27 -13.56
CA GLN A 156 -27.95 2.23 -13.24
C GLN A 156 -27.10 2.52 -14.47
N THR A 157 -26.66 3.78 -14.61
CA THR A 157 -25.78 4.25 -15.68
C THR A 157 -24.50 4.83 -15.09
N SER A 158 -23.40 4.83 -15.85
CA SER A 158 -22.14 5.41 -15.39
C SER A 158 -22.26 6.93 -15.24
N LEU A 159 -21.35 7.52 -14.46
CA LEU A 159 -21.36 8.96 -14.24
C LEU A 159 -21.13 9.76 -15.53
N GLU A 160 -20.29 9.26 -16.44
CA GLU A 160 -20.13 9.87 -17.77
C GLU A 160 -21.45 9.91 -18.54
N ALA A 161 -22.20 8.81 -18.55
CA ALA A 161 -23.51 8.75 -19.21
C ALA A 161 -24.56 9.66 -18.55
N GLN A 162 -24.36 10.02 -17.28
CA GLN A 162 -25.16 11.02 -16.55
C GLN A 162 -24.70 12.47 -16.83
N GLY A 163 -23.67 12.67 -17.66
CA GLY A 163 -23.12 13.98 -17.99
C GLY A 163 -22.18 14.55 -16.93
N ILE A 164 -21.72 13.72 -15.98
CA ILE A 164 -20.71 14.13 -15.00
C ILE A 164 -19.33 14.04 -15.66
N GLU A 165 -18.56 15.12 -15.57
CA GLU A 165 -17.21 15.19 -16.12
C GLU A 165 -16.26 14.24 -15.37
N ASN A 166 -15.36 13.57 -16.11
CA ASN A 166 -14.28 12.78 -15.51
C ASN A 166 -13.42 13.65 -14.57
N PRO A 167 -13.31 13.34 -13.27
CA PRO A 167 -12.55 14.18 -12.34
C PRO A 167 -11.03 14.18 -12.62
N ALA A 168 -10.53 13.27 -13.47
CA ALA A 168 -9.16 13.21 -13.92
C ALA A 168 -8.83 14.13 -15.12
N THR A 169 -9.82 14.80 -15.72
CA THR A 169 -9.59 15.82 -16.75
C THR A 169 -9.15 17.14 -16.11
N PRO A 170 -8.20 17.88 -16.74
CA PRO A 170 -7.85 19.22 -16.31
C PRO A 170 -9.08 20.13 -16.25
N GLY A 171 -9.17 20.93 -15.18
CA GLY A 171 -10.25 21.90 -15.01
C GLY A 171 -10.02 23.21 -15.77
N GLU A 172 -10.83 24.21 -15.47
CA GLU A 172 -10.86 25.49 -16.20
C GLU A 172 -9.71 26.45 -15.86
N PHE A 173 -8.99 26.22 -14.74
CA PHE A 173 -7.95 27.14 -14.29
C PHE A 173 -6.61 26.86 -14.99
N THR A 174 -5.97 27.94 -15.45
CA THR A 174 -4.54 27.88 -15.80
C THR A 174 -3.72 27.69 -14.53
N VAL A 175 -2.66 26.88 -14.60
CA VAL A 175 -1.83 26.52 -13.44
C VAL A 175 -0.52 27.29 -13.47
N LYS A 176 -0.22 27.98 -12.36
CA LYS A 176 1.08 28.59 -12.09
C LYS A 176 1.91 27.69 -11.17
N THR A 177 3.17 27.49 -11.50
CA THR A 177 4.10 26.69 -10.70
C THR A 177 5.23 27.54 -10.14
N PHE A 178 5.65 27.25 -8.90
CA PHE A 178 6.82 27.84 -8.26
C PHE A 178 7.26 27.02 -7.06
N THR A 179 8.44 27.31 -6.50
CA THR A 179 8.91 26.73 -5.24
C THR A 179 9.02 27.78 -4.15
N TYR A 180 8.92 27.34 -2.90
CA TYR A 180 9.35 28.11 -1.73
C TYR A 180 10.31 27.27 -0.88
N GLY A 181 11.13 27.92 -0.07
CA GLY A 181 12.16 27.25 0.73
C GLY A 181 13.06 28.22 1.47
N SER A 182 14.06 27.72 2.20
CA SER A 182 14.99 28.57 2.94
C SER A 182 15.87 29.44 2.02
N GLY A 183 16.04 29.04 0.76
CA GLY A 183 16.92 29.70 -0.20
C GLY A 183 18.41 29.41 0.04
N THR A 184 18.71 28.38 0.81
CA THR A 184 20.08 28.02 1.22
C THR A 184 20.44 26.55 0.95
N ASP A 185 19.61 25.83 0.21
CA ASP A 185 19.85 24.41 -0.09
C ASP A 185 21.12 24.24 -0.94
N ILE A 186 22.05 23.39 -0.50
CA ILE A 186 23.34 23.18 -1.19
C ILE A 186 23.30 22.07 -2.23
N LYS A 187 22.16 21.37 -2.34
CA LYS A 187 21.94 20.20 -3.20
C LYS A 187 20.92 20.47 -4.28
N ARG A 188 19.96 21.35 -4.02
CA ARG A 188 18.74 21.52 -4.79
C ARG A 188 18.58 22.98 -5.22
N PRO A 189 18.99 23.34 -6.45
CA PRO A 189 18.90 24.71 -6.95
C PRO A 189 17.50 25.31 -6.85
N GLU A 190 16.45 24.50 -6.98
CA GLU A 190 15.06 24.91 -6.87
C GLU A 190 14.66 25.39 -5.46
N TYR A 191 15.40 24.98 -4.41
CA TYR A 191 15.23 25.43 -3.02
C TYR A 191 16.36 26.36 -2.55
N ALA A 192 17.21 26.78 -3.50
CA ALA A 192 18.26 27.78 -3.30
C ALA A 192 17.90 29.06 -4.05
N GLU A 193 18.48 29.29 -5.22
CA GLU A 193 18.24 30.48 -6.04
C GLU A 193 16.84 30.45 -6.71
N GLY A 194 16.24 29.27 -6.86
CA GLY A 194 14.95 29.08 -7.51
C GLY A 194 13.72 29.39 -6.66
N VAL A 195 13.88 29.66 -5.36
CA VAL A 195 12.73 29.94 -4.48
C VAL A 195 12.07 31.26 -4.84
N LYS A 196 10.75 31.24 -5.04
CA LYS A 196 9.95 32.45 -5.21
C LYS A 196 9.77 33.17 -3.88
N TYR A 197 9.46 32.42 -2.82
CA TYR A 197 9.27 32.94 -1.47
C TYR A 197 10.24 32.25 -0.52
N LYS A 198 10.93 33.05 0.30
CA LYS A 198 11.80 32.53 1.34
C LYS A 198 10.99 32.17 2.58
N THR A 199 11.30 31.03 3.18
CA THR A 199 10.70 30.56 4.44
C THR A 199 11.75 30.54 5.57
N PRO A 200 11.32 30.69 6.84
CA PRO A 200 12.17 30.36 7.97
C PRO A 200 12.44 28.85 8.04
N THR A 201 13.47 28.47 8.79
CA THR A 201 13.71 27.10 9.22
C THR A 201 12.97 26.81 10.53
N VAL A 202 12.78 25.53 10.83
CA VAL A 202 12.10 25.06 12.05
C VAL A 202 13.00 24.10 12.84
N ASP A 203 12.91 24.16 14.18
CA ASP A 203 13.67 23.30 15.10
C ASP A 203 12.84 22.07 15.48
N ALA A 204 13.25 20.90 14.99
CA ALA A 204 12.62 19.61 15.26
C ALA A 204 13.37 18.77 16.32
N THR A 205 14.29 19.36 17.09
CA THR A 205 15.16 18.64 18.03
C THR A 205 14.37 17.82 19.05
N ASN A 206 13.23 18.35 19.52
CA ASN A 206 12.34 17.66 20.46
C ASN A 206 11.59 16.48 19.83
N LEU A 207 11.37 16.50 18.52
CA LEU A 207 10.62 15.48 17.79
C LEU A 207 11.52 14.34 17.29
N LEU A 208 12.80 14.61 17.00
CA LEU A 208 13.75 13.61 16.50
C LEU A 208 15.03 13.47 17.35
N PRO A 209 14.93 13.01 18.60
CA PRO A 209 16.10 12.81 19.48
C PRO A 209 17.09 11.74 18.96
N ASP A 210 16.69 10.93 17.98
CA ASP A 210 17.54 9.95 17.31
C ASP A 210 18.47 10.57 16.26
N TRP A 211 18.31 11.85 15.93
CA TRP A 211 19.26 12.62 15.13
C TRP A 211 20.54 12.92 15.94
N LYS A 212 21.37 11.90 16.16
CA LYS A 212 22.60 11.99 16.98
C LYS A 212 23.77 11.15 16.46
N GLY A 213 24.93 11.32 17.08
CA GLY A 213 26.13 10.51 16.82
C GLY A 213 26.78 10.74 15.44
N LYS A 214 27.42 9.70 14.89
CA LYS A 214 28.13 9.79 13.59
C LYS A 214 27.17 9.98 12.42
N LYS A 215 26.00 9.34 12.46
CA LYS A 215 24.97 9.43 11.42
C LYS A 215 24.45 10.86 11.25
N LYS A 216 24.17 11.56 12.36
CA LYS A 216 23.90 13.00 12.40
C LYS A 216 24.95 13.78 11.61
N LYS A 217 26.23 13.68 11.99
CA LYS A 217 27.32 14.44 11.36
C LYS A 217 27.40 14.22 9.85
N TRP A 218 27.16 13.00 9.39
CA TRP A 218 27.16 12.70 7.97
C TRP A 218 25.96 13.30 7.23
N ARG A 219 24.75 13.23 7.82
CA ARG A 219 23.54 13.84 7.26
C ARG A 219 23.65 15.35 7.20
N GLU A 220 24.11 16.00 8.26
CA GLU A 220 24.26 17.46 8.32
C GLU A 220 25.31 17.96 7.33
N ARG A 221 26.42 17.22 7.17
CA ARG A 221 27.40 17.54 6.13
C ARG A 221 26.83 17.36 4.72
N PHE A 222 25.97 16.37 4.53
CA PHE A 222 25.35 16.13 3.23
C PHE A 222 24.33 17.22 2.88
N TRP A 223 23.43 17.55 3.81
CA TRP A 223 22.33 18.49 3.59
C TRP A 223 22.70 19.96 3.80
N GLY A 224 23.73 20.24 4.60
CA GLY A 224 24.11 21.61 4.97
C GLY A 224 23.34 22.19 6.16
N PHE A 225 22.38 21.45 6.72
CA PHE A 225 21.57 21.84 7.88
C PHE A 225 21.33 20.66 8.83
N GLY A 226 20.92 20.97 10.07
CA GLY A 226 20.62 20.01 11.12
C GLY A 226 19.14 19.97 11.51
N VAL A 227 18.82 19.08 12.45
CA VAL A 227 17.47 18.90 13.01
C VAL A 227 16.92 20.16 13.66
N ASP A 228 17.79 21.07 14.08
CA ASP A 228 17.49 22.39 14.64
C ASP A 228 17.17 23.45 13.58
N ASN A 229 17.34 23.13 12.29
CA ASN A 229 17.20 24.05 11.17
C ASN A 229 16.58 23.36 9.95
N PHE A 230 15.55 22.54 10.13
CA PHE A 230 14.89 21.92 8.98
C PHE A 230 14.20 22.97 8.10
N PRO A 231 14.40 22.93 6.76
CA PRO A 231 13.79 23.89 5.86
C PRO A 231 12.32 23.55 5.61
N LEU A 232 11.49 24.58 5.43
CA LEU A 232 10.14 24.44 4.89
C LEU A 232 10.21 24.59 3.37
N ASN A 233 10.57 23.51 2.68
CA ASN A 233 10.67 23.43 1.22
C ASN A 233 9.38 22.86 0.60
N GLY A 234 8.88 23.47 -0.47
CA GLY A 234 7.72 22.93 -1.19
C GLY A 234 7.59 23.39 -2.63
N ARG A 235 7.06 22.50 -3.47
CA ARG A 235 6.66 22.77 -4.86
C ARG A 235 5.18 23.08 -4.90
N VAL A 236 4.82 24.17 -5.58
CA VAL A 236 3.47 24.70 -5.61
C VAL A 236 2.90 24.60 -7.02
N TYR A 237 1.67 24.13 -7.09
CA TYR A 237 0.78 24.17 -8.26
C TYR A 237 -0.44 24.99 -7.84
N MET A 238 -0.58 26.19 -8.39
CA MET A 238 -1.56 27.17 -7.95
C MET A 238 -2.50 27.55 -9.10
N PRO A 239 -3.84 27.57 -8.89
CA PRO A 239 -4.77 28.11 -9.87
C PRO A 239 -4.53 29.62 -10.06
N GLU A 240 -4.48 30.08 -11.30
CA GLU A 240 -4.49 31.52 -11.59
C GLU A 240 -5.89 32.10 -11.36
N GLY A 241 -6.00 33.15 -10.53
CA GLY A 241 -7.28 33.80 -10.27
C GLY A 241 -7.30 34.64 -9.00
N THR A 242 -8.49 35.16 -8.67
CA THR A 242 -8.67 35.99 -7.47
C THR A 242 -8.59 35.19 -6.18
N GLY A 243 -8.98 33.91 -6.20
CA GLY A 243 -9.14 33.10 -4.99
C GLY A 243 -10.31 33.60 -4.11
N PRO A 244 -10.41 33.15 -2.85
CA PRO A 244 -9.52 32.16 -2.21
C PRO A 244 -9.76 30.75 -2.77
N PHE A 245 -8.74 29.90 -2.73
CA PHE A 245 -8.80 28.50 -3.18
C PHE A 245 -8.49 27.54 -2.02
N PRO A 246 -9.13 26.35 -1.93
CA PRO A 246 -8.74 25.31 -0.98
C PRO A 246 -7.26 24.93 -1.08
N LEU A 247 -6.68 24.44 0.02
CA LEU A 247 -5.27 24.04 0.10
C LEU A 247 -5.14 22.52 0.26
N ALA A 248 -4.40 21.88 -0.64
CA ALA A 248 -3.97 20.50 -0.54
C ALA A 248 -2.46 20.42 -0.32
N VAL A 249 -2.03 19.70 0.72
CA VAL A 249 -0.60 19.49 1.03
C VAL A 249 -0.30 18.00 0.91
N VAL A 250 0.65 17.65 0.04
CA VAL A 250 1.09 16.27 -0.21
C VAL A 250 2.51 16.03 0.30
N VAL A 251 2.72 14.91 0.99
CA VAL A 251 4.02 14.46 1.48
C VAL A 251 4.38 13.07 0.94
N HIS A 252 5.62 12.91 0.53
CA HIS A 252 6.14 11.62 0.07
C HIS A 252 6.50 10.68 1.25
N GLY A 253 6.67 9.40 0.92
CA GLY A 253 7.11 8.38 1.87
C GLY A 253 8.61 8.33 2.10
N ASN A 254 9.03 7.28 2.81
CA ASN A 254 10.45 6.97 2.91
C ASN A 254 10.95 6.38 1.59
N HIS A 255 11.84 7.10 0.93
CA HIS A 255 12.60 6.64 -0.22
C HIS A 255 14.09 6.82 0.04
N SER A 256 14.95 6.70 -0.96
CA SER A 256 16.34 7.14 -0.84
C SER A 256 16.41 8.66 -0.59
N MET A 257 17.12 9.11 0.45
CA MET A 257 17.27 10.54 0.76
C MET A 257 17.96 11.37 -0.34
N ILE A 258 18.56 10.72 -1.35
CA ILE A 258 19.26 11.36 -2.46
C ILE A 258 18.54 11.20 -3.80
N ASP A 259 17.34 10.62 -3.77
CA ASP A 259 16.43 10.48 -4.89
C ASP A 259 15.14 11.22 -4.54
N TYR A 260 15.04 12.47 -4.97
CA TYR A 260 14.09 13.42 -4.40
C TYR A 260 12.66 13.10 -4.81
N SER A 261 11.82 12.85 -3.81
CA SER A 261 10.48 12.29 -4.02
C SER A 261 9.36 13.33 -4.17
N ASP A 262 9.61 14.58 -3.79
CA ASP A 262 8.62 15.67 -3.81
C ASP A 262 8.17 16.07 -5.22
N ASP A 263 8.99 15.86 -6.25
CA ASP A 263 8.62 16.22 -7.63
C ASP A 263 7.58 15.27 -8.24
N GLY A 264 7.52 14.03 -7.76
CA GLY A 264 6.73 12.96 -8.38
C GLY A 264 5.21 13.05 -8.23
N TYR A 265 4.70 14.07 -7.54
CA TYR A 265 3.25 14.36 -7.48
C TYR A 265 2.83 15.50 -8.41
N GLY A 266 3.71 15.97 -9.29
CA GLY A 266 3.43 17.11 -10.15
C GLY A 266 2.22 16.92 -11.08
N TYR A 267 1.99 15.70 -11.58
CA TYR A 267 0.81 15.38 -12.39
C TYR A 267 -0.49 15.58 -11.61
N LEU A 268 -0.51 15.18 -10.33
CA LEU A 268 -1.65 15.30 -9.45
C LEU A 268 -1.82 16.75 -8.96
N GLY A 269 -0.71 17.42 -8.64
CA GLY A 269 -0.71 18.83 -8.25
C GLY A 269 -1.22 19.74 -9.37
N ALA A 270 -0.80 19.51 -10.61
CA ALA A 270 -1.30 20.24 -11.77
C ALA A 270 -2.79 19.98 -12.02
N LEU A 271 -3.25 18.72 -11.89
CA LEU A 271 -4.67 18.39 -12.01
C LEU A 271 -5.51 19.14 -10.98
N LEU A 272 -5.20 18.99 -9.69
CA LEU A 272 -5.97 19.61 -8.61
C LEU A 272 -5.94 21.15 -8.71
N ALA A 273 -4.80 21.74 -9.06
CA ALA A 273 -4.68 23.17 -9.33
C ALA A 273 -5.54 23.63 -10.50
N SER A 274 -5.58 22.89 -11.61
CA SER A 274 -6.45 23.22 -12.74
C SER A 274 -7.94 23.15 -12.37
N ARG A 275 -8.29 22.40 -11.32
CA ARG A 275 -9.65 22.27 -10.78
C ARG A 275 -9.95 23.21 -9.60
N GLY A 276 -9.07 24.18 -9.36
CA GLY A 276 -9.27 25.25 -8.39
C GLY A 276 -8.79 24.93 -6.97
N ILE A 277 -7.81 24.04 -6.80
CA ILE A 277 -7.24 23.66 -5.49
C ILE A 277 -5.73 23.92 -5.49
N ILE A 278 -5.23 24.80 -4.62
CA ILE A 278 -3.79 25.02 -4.45
C ILE A 278 -3.18 23.71 -3.94
N THR A 279 -2.21 23.16 -4.68
CA THR A 279 -1.55 21.91 -4.28
C THR A 279 -0.07 22.15 -4.02
N VAL A 280 0.40 21.64 -2.89
CA VAL A 280 1.76 21.82 -2.41
C VAL A 280 2.39 20.47 -2.13
N SER A 281 3.43 20.11 -2.87
CA SER A 281 4.24 18.92 -2.60
C SER A 281 5.44 19.30 -1.73
N VAL A 282 5.47 18.81 -0.49
CA VAL A 282 6.49 19.17 0.50
C VAL A 282 7.69 18.23 0.44
N ASP A 283 8.87 18.79 0.72
CA ASP A 283 10.13 18.06 0.76
C ASP A 283 10.44 17.59 2.19
N GLU A 284 10.50 16.27 2.37
CA GLU A 284 10.96 15.62 3.59
C GLU A 284 12.12 14.64 3.33
N ASN A 285 12.85 14.80 2.22
CA ASN A 285 13.91 13.86 1.85
C ASN A 285 15.02 13.80 2.92
N PHE A 286 15.21 14.84 3.72
CA PHE A 286 16.22 14.87 4.78
C PHE A 286 15.95 13.90 5.96
N VAL A 287 14.69 13.47 6.15
CA VAL A 287 14.32 12.43 7.13
C VAL A 287 14.18 11.03 6.52
N ASN A 288 14.42 10.87 5.22
CA ASN A 288 14.45 9.55 4.57
C ASN A 288 15.70 8.72 4.94
N GLY A 289 15.57 7.40 4.84
CA GLY A 289 16.64 6.43 5.02
C GLY A 289 17.57 6.31 3.81
N HIS A 290 18.87 6.11 4.04
CA HIS A 290 19.81 5.66 3.00
C HIS A 290 21.11 5.10 3.61
N TRP A 291 22.29 5.37 3.04
CA TRP A 291 23.60 4.95 3.56
C TRP A 291 23.91 5.48 4.97
N SER A 292 23.28 6.57 5.39
CA SER A 292 23.37 7.11 6.76
C SER A 292 22.44 6.38 7.75
N GLY A 293 21.68 5.38 7.29
CA GLY A 293 20.72 4.57 8.04
C GLY A 293 19.29 5.11 7.99
N ASP A 294 18.34 4.31 8.47
CA ASP A 294 16.92 4.65 8.60
C ASP A 294 16.58 4.95 10.09
N PHE A 295 15.59 5.83 10.32
CA PHE A 295 15.03 6.15 11.64
C PHE A 295 13.99 5.12 12.11
N ARG A 296 13.53 4.24 11.21
CA ARG A 296 12.69 3.06 11.53
C ARG A 296 11.37 3.43 12.22
N GLY A 297 10.74 4.53 11.82
CA GLY A 297 9.45 4.99 12.34
C GLY A 297 9.56 6.09 13.41
N LYS A 298 10.76 6.34 13.94
CA LYS A 298 10.98 7.42 14.91
C LYS A 298 10.88 8.82 14.31
N GLU A 299 10.95 8.92 12.99
CA GLU A 299 10.74 10.15 12.25
C GLU A 299 9.26 10.52 12.08
N MET A 300 8.33 9.60 12.35
CA MET A 300 6.90 9.79 12.09
C MET A 300 6.29 11.05 12.74
N PRO A 301 6.58 11.39 14.02
CA PRO A 301 6.10 12.64 14.62
C PRO A 301 6.61 13.90 13.90
N VAL A 302 7.85 13.86 13.41
CA VAL A 302 8.48 14.99 12.70
C VAL A 302 7.81 15.22 11.36
N ARG A 303 7.56 14.15 10.59
CA ARG A 303 6.87 14.22 9.30
C ARG A 303 5.49 14.86 9.44
N ALA A 304 4.73 14.37 10.41
CA ALA A 304 3.40 14.91 10.72
C ALA A 304 3.45 16.39 11.12
N TRP A 305 4.44 16.77 11.92
CA TRP A 305 4.59 18.15 12.38
C TRP A 305 5.05 19.11 11.28
N LEU A 306 5.94 18.68 10.39
CA LEU A 306 6.40 19.48 9.24
C LEU A 306 5.24 19.86 8.32
N LEU A 307 4.32 18.92 8.03
CA LEU A 307 3.08 19.22 7.30
C LEU A 307 2.29 20.38 7.92
N LEU A 308 2.11 20.37 9.26
CA LEU A 308 1.39 21.42 9.97
C LEU A 308 2.17 22.75 9.95
N LYS A 309 3.51 22.70 10.02
CA LYS A 309 4.37 23.88 9.86
C LYS A 309 4.31 24.48 8.46
N HIS A 310 4.13 23.68 7.42
CA HIS A 310 3.83 24.18 6.09
C HIS A 310 2.50 24.93 6.06
N ILE A 311 1.44 24.38 6.65
CA ILE A 311 0.13 25.07 6.71
C ILE A 311 0.22 26.38 7.51
N GLU A 312 0.94 26.40 8.63
CA GLU A 312 1.23 27.61 9.42
C GLU A 312 1.91 28.70 8.57
N GLN A 313 2.90 28.31 7.74
CA GLN A 313 3.56 29.25 6.83
C GLN A 313 2.62 29.79 5.75
N TRP A 314 1.76 28.95 5.18
CA TRP A 314 0.74 29.38 4.22
C TRP A 314 -0.30 30.31 4.85
N GLN A 315 -0.71 30.04 6.09
CA GLN A 315 -1.60 30.93 6.84
C GLN A 315 -0.94 32.30 7.06
N THR A 316 0.35 32.32 7.40
CA THR A 316 1.12 33.56 7.59
C THR A 316 1.12 34.41 6.31
N TRP A 317 1.44 33.81 5.17
CA TRP A 317 1.38 34.50 3.87
C TRP A 317 -0.02 34.94 3.47
N ASN A 318 -1.04 34.17 3.82
CA ASN A 318 -2.43 34.49 3.50
C ASN A 318 -2.96 35.68 4.32
N ASN A 319 -2.46 35.85 5.56
CA ASN A 319 -2.86 36.91 6.48
C ASN A 319 -2.01 38.19 6.37
N ASP A 320 -0.86 38.13 5.72
CA ASP A 320 0.00 39.28 5.47
C ASP A 320 -0.53 40.07 4.25
N ALA A 321 -1.09 41.26 4.49
CA ALA A 321 -1.68 42.11 3.46
C ALA A 321 -0.68 42.59 2.39
N ASP A 322 0.61 42.62 2.71
CA ASP A 322 1.67 43.04 1.80
C ASP A 322 2.24 41.87 0.98
N HIS A 323 1.87 40.63 1.31
CA HIS A 323 2.35 39.44 0.61
C HIS A 323 1.55 39.15 -0.68
N GLU A 324 2.20 38.67 -1.74
CA GLU A 324 1.54 38.33 -3.02
C GLU A 324 0.44 37.25 -2.90
N LEU A 325 0.47 36.47 -1.82
CA LEU A 325 -0.51 35.41 -1.53
C LEU A 325 -1.60 35.85 -0.53
N ALA A 326 -1.66 37.13 -0.18
CA ALA A 326 -2.69 37.67 0.71
C ALA A 326 -4.09 37.27 0.23
N ASN A 327 -4.89 36.69 1.13
CA ASN A 327 -6.27 36.25 0.88
C ASN A 327 -6.46 35.29 -0.31
N LYS A 328 -5.41 34.60 -0.75
CA LYS A 328 -5.48 33.63 -1.86
C LYS A 328 -5.87 32.22 -1.42
N VAL A 329 -5.78 31.91 -0.14
CA VAL A 329 -5.98 30.56 0.41
C VAL A 329 -7.24 30.52 1.27
N ASP A 330 -8.10 29.54 0.99
CA ASP A 330 -9.23 29.21 1.85
C ASP A 330 -8.77 28.28 2.97
N MET A 331 -8.38 28.88 4.10
CA MET A 331 -7.92 28.17 5.28
C MET A 331 -9.02 27.34 5.97
N ASN A 332 -10.28 27.39 5.51
CA ASN A 332 -11.36 26.55 6.01
C ASN A 332 -11.49 25.20 5.30
N ASN A 333 -10.79 25.03 4.17
CA ASN A 333 -10.87 23.84 3.33
C ASN A 333 -9.46 23.32 3.03
N ILE A 334 -8.94 22.52 3.96
CA ILE A 334 -7.60 21.93 3.87
C ILE A 334 -7.67 20.41 3.66
N LEU A 335 -6.87 19.91 2.74
CA LEU A 335 -6.68 18.50 2.43
C LEU A 335 -5.22 18.10 2.71
N LEU A 336 -5.02 17.00 3.44
CA LEU A 336 -3.70 16.37 3.58
C LEU A 336 -3.62 15.12 2.73
N MET A 337 -2.52 14.91 2.03
CA MET A 337 -2.26 13.73 1.21
C MET A 337 -0.88 13.15 1.52
N GLY A 338 -0.75 11.84 1.61
CA GLY A 338 0.52 11.23 1.96
C GLY A 338 0.69 9.83 1.38
N HIS A 339 1.91 9.49 0.98
CA HIS A 339 2.24 8.18 0.41
C HIS A 339 3.15 7.36 1.34
N SER A 340 2.89 6.06 1.54
CA SER A 340 3.75 5.17 2.35
C SER A 340 3.85 5.67 3.79
N ARG A 341 5.07 5.87 4.32
CA ARG A 341 5.26 6.56 5.61
C ARG A 341 4.63 7.95 5.64
N GLY A 342 4.58 8.67 4.51
CA GLY A 342 3.85 9.93 4.41
C GLY A 342 2.33 9.76 4.59
N GLY A 343 1.78 8.62 4.19
CA GLY A 343 0.37 8.27 4.36
C GLY A 343 -0.01 8.01 5.82
N GLU A 344 0.90 7.43 6.61
CA GLU A 344 0.75 7.38 8.07
C GLU A 344 0.94 8.78 8.69
N ALA A 345 1.89 9.58 8.17
CA ALA A 345 2.19 10.91 8.69
C ALA A 345 1.02 11.89 8.58
N VAL A 346 0.23 11.85 7.50
CA VAL A 346 -0.97 12.71 7.38
C VAL A 346 -2.07 12.35 8.38
N SER A 347 -2.20 11.07 8.74
CA SER A 347 -3.12 10.65 9.80
C SER A 347 -2.63 11.15 11.17
N ILE A 348 -1.33 11.05 11.45
CA ILE A 348 -0.73 11.61 12.67
C ILE A 348 -0.89 13.13 12.70
N ALA A 349 -0.70 13.83 11.58
CA ALA A 349 -0.87 15.28 11.46
C ALA A 349 -2.31 15.70 11.77
N GLY A 350 -3.29 14.96 11.25
CA GLY A 350 -4.72 15.16 11.56
C GLY A 350 -5.01 15.10 13.06
N ALA A 351 -4.38 14.17 13.79
CA ALA A 351 -4.51 14.08 15.24
C ALA A 351 -3.72 15.17 15.99
N PHE A 352 -2.46 15.43 15.60
CA PHE A 352 -1.61 16.44 16.21
C PHE A 352 -2.20 17.85 16.11
N ASN A 353 -2.91 18.14 15.02
CA ASN A 353 -3.56 19.41 14.76
C ASN A 353 -4.48 19.89 15.90
N LYS A 354 -5.05 18.98 16.71
CA LYS A 354 -5.96 19.31 17.82
C LYS A 354 -5.29 19.27 19.20
N LEU A 355 -4.04 18.84 19.28
CA LEU A 355 -3.33 18.69 20.55
C LEU A 355 -2.62 20.00 20.93
N PRO A 356 -2.47 20.29 22.23
CA PRO A 356 -1.70 21.45 22.71
C PRO A 356 -0.18 21.18 22.78
N TYR A 357 0.24 19.92 22.76
CA TYR A 357 1.65 19.52 22.86
C TYR A 357 1.93 18.24 22.08
N LEU A 358 3.20 17.99 21.76
CA LEU A 358 3.67 16.69 21.28
C LEU A 358 3.32 15.58 22.30
N PRO A 359 2.48 14.60 21.94
CA PRO A 359 1.99 13.60 22.89
C PRO A 359 3.06 12.68 23.48
N ASP A 360 4.23 12.59 22.85
CA ASP A 360 5.33 11.71 23.30
C ASP A 360 6.13 12.28 24.46
N THR A 361 6.29 13.60 24.54
CA THR A 361 7.19 14.22 25.52
C THR A 361 6.66 15.49 26.16
N ALA A 362 5.60 16.09 25.62
CA ALA A 362 5.10 17.41 25.97
C ALA A 362 6.14 18.55 25.89
N LYS A 363 7.29 18.33 25.22
CA LYS A 363 8.37 19.33 25.10
C LYS A 363 8.18 20.29 23.92
N GLU A 364 7.30 19.94 23.00
CA GLU A 364 6.95 20.78 21.86
C GLU A 364 5.52 21.27 22.05
N ASN A 365 5.33 22.59 21.95
CA ASN A 365 4.01 23.21 22.02
C ASN A 365 3.38 23.22 20.64
N PHE A 366 2.09 22.94 20.56
CA PHE A 366 1.31 22.99 19.34
C PHE A 366 0.24 24.07 19.47
N ASP A 367 0.08 24.86 18.41
CA ASP A 367 -0.96 25.89 18.26
C ASP A 367 -1.47 25.92 16.81
N PHE A 368 -1.83 24.75 16.30
CA PHE A 368 -2.20 24.56 14.89
C PHE A 368 -3.69 24.78 14.66
N ASN A 369 -4.52 23.83 15.12
CA ASN A 369 -5.98 23.86 15.04
C ASN A 369 -6.57 24.26 13.66
N PHE A 370 -5.93 23.82 12.57
CA PHE A 370 -6.37 24.08 11.21
C PHE A 370 -7.66 23.33 10.84
N ASN A 371 -8.42 23.86 9.88
CA ASN A 371 -9.64 23.24 9.37
C ASN A 371 -9.34 22.19 8.30
N ILE A 372 -8.72 21.09 8.73
CA ILE A 372 -8.48 19.91 7.89
C ILE A 372 -9.83 19.21 7.64
N LYS A 373 -10.27 19.19 6.39
CA LYS A 373 -11.55 18.60 5.94
C LYS A 373 -11.40 17.20 5.39
N GLY A 374 -10.22 16.87 4.87
CA GLY A 374 -9.95 15.57 4.24
C GLY A 374 -8.53 15.09 4.46
N ILE A 375 -8.36 13.77 4.50
CA ILE A 375 -7.07 13.08 4.51
C ILE A 375 -7.08 11.99 3.43
N VAL A 376 -6.02 11.94 2.62
CA VAL A 376 -5.78 10.91 1.61
C VAL A 376 -4.49 10.17 1.95
N SER A 377 -4.57 8.86 2.08
CA SER A 377 -3.43 7.98 2.32
C SER A 377 -3.21 7.04 1.14
N ILE A 378 -2.11 7.21 0.42
CA ILE A 378 -1.70 6.39 -0.71
C ILE A 378 -0.75 5.32 -0.18
N ALA A 379 -1.03 4.05 -0.42
CA ALA A 379 -0.27 2.88 0.03
C ALA A 379 0.39 3.06 1.41
N PRO A 380 -0.36 3.47 2.45
CA PRO A 380 0.24 3.99 3.67
C PRO A 380 0.82 2.88 4.54
N THR A 381 1.68 3.25 5.47
CA THR A 381 1.91 2.43 6.67
C THR A 381 0.82 2.67 7.72
N ASP A 382 0.76 1.84 8.77
CA ASP A 382 0.00 2.12 10.01
C ASP A 382 0.59 1.34 11.20
N TYR A 383 1.91 1.32 11.27
CA TYR A 383 2.65 0.50 12.25
C TYR A 383 4.03 1.06 12.56
N ARG A 384 4.41 2.22 11.99
CA ARG A 384 5.73 2.83 12.18
C ARG A 384 5.75 3.71 13.42
N TYR A 385 4.64 4.36 13.73
CA TYR A 385 4.46 5.08 14.96
C TYR A 385 3.89 4.15 16.04
N ASP A 386 4.45 4.22 17.25
CA ASP A 386 4.07 3.34 18.36
C ASP A 386 2.61 3.54 18.80
N ARG A 387 2.02 4.71 18.50
CA ARG A 387 0.63 5.04 18.85
C ARG A 387 -0.30 4.78 17.68
N LYS A 388 -1.38 4.02 17.94
CA LYS A 388 -2.50 3.91 17.00
C LYS A 388 -3.29 5.21 16.99
N ILE A 389 -3.31 5.88 15.84
CA ILE A 389 -4.04 7.14 15.69
C ILE A 389 -5.54 6.88 15.53
N VAL A 390 -6.35 7.62 16.29
CA VAL A 390 -7.80 7.74 16.11
C VAL A 390 -8.04 9.13 15.53
N LEU A 391 -8.57 9.17 14.32
CA LEU A 391 -9.01 10.40 13.68
C LEU A 391 -10.46 10.68 14.08
N GLU A 392 -10.83 11.95 14.12
CA GLU A 392 -12.19 12.39 14.41
C GLU A 392 -12.64 13.43 13.38
N ASN A 393 -13.88 13.32 12.90
CA ASN A 393 -14.57 14.38 12.17
C ASN A 393 -13.81 14.92 10.93
N VAL A 394 -13.22 14.02 10.14
CA VAL A 394 -12.57 14.30 8.85
C VAL A 394 -13.08 13.35 7.77
N ASN A 395 -13.10 13.79 6.51
CA ASN A 395 -13.26 12.86 5.41
C ASN A 395 -11.95 12.07 5.22
N TYR A 396 -12.04 10.81 4.79
CA TYR A 396 -10.86 9.96 4.65
C TYR A 396 -10.90 9.12 3.38
N LEU A 397 -9.78 9.03 2.66
CA LEU A 397 -9.59 8.12 1.53
C LEU A 397 -8.29 7.36 1.72
N SER A 398 -8.33 6.03 1.56
CA SER A 398 -7.13 5.23 1.34
C SER A 398 -7.12 4.57 -0.03
N LEU A 399 -5.98 4.60 -0.72
CA LEU A 399 -5.75 3.95 -2.01
C LEU A 399 -4.54 3.02 -1.90
N GLN A 400 -4.62 1.78 -2.37
CA GLN A 400 -3.46 0.88 -2.38
C GLN A 400 -3.52 -0.14 -3.52
N GLY A 401 -2.34 -0.53 -4.01
CA GLY A 401 -2.21 -1.56 -5.04
C GLY A 401 -2.05 -2.98 -4.46
N SER A 402 -2.57 -3.99 -5.15
CA SER A 402 -2.46 -5.37 -4.67
C SER A 402 -1.08 -5.99 -4.87
N TYR A 403 -0.28 -5.41 -5.78
CA TYR A 403 1.11 -5.79 -6.11
C TYR A 403 2.12 -4.83 -5.48
N ASP A 404 1.71 -4.09 -4.45
CA ASP A 404 2.61 -3.31 -3.61
C ASP A 404 3.62 -4.24 -2.91
N SER A 405 4.90 -4.15 -3.29
CA SER A 405 5.96 -5.01 -2.74
C SER A 405 6.77 -4.35 -1.62
N ASP A 406 6.57 -3.05 -1.36
CA ASP A 406 7.19 -2.34 -0.23
C ASP A 406 6.28 -2.37 1.00
N GLU A 407 4.98 -2.16 0.81
CA GLU A 407 3.92 -2.26 1.81
C GLU A 407 2.87 -3.29 1.37
N VAL A 408 3.18 -4.56 1.63
CA VAL A 408 2.50 -5.72 1.06
C VAL A 408 1.04 -5.90 1.48
N SER A 409 0.48 -5.07 2.37
CA SER A 409 -0.85 -5.26 2.93
C SER A 409 -1.61 -3.95 3.04
N PHE A 410 -2.95 -3.99 2.91
CA PHE A 410 -3.77 -2.77 2.85
C PHE A 410 -3.91 -2.03 4.20
N TRP A 411 -2.82 -1.44 4.68
CA TRP A 411 -2.72 -0.86 6.02
C TRP A 411 -3.60 0.37 6.24
N GLY A 412 -3.93 1.11 5.18
CA GLY A 412 -4.79 2.28 5.27
C GLY A 412 -6.24 1.99 5.68
N MET A 413 -6.64 0.71 5.68
CA MET A 413 -7.93 0.29 6.24
C MET A 413 -7.96 0.32 7.77
N ARG A 414 -6.81 0.33 8.45
CA ARG A 414 -6.75 0.41 9.92
C ARG A 414 -7.16 1.78 10.45
N PRO A 415 -6.57 2.92 10.01
CA PRO A 415 -7.09 4.24 10.36
C PRO A 415 -8.52 4.48 9.84
N TYR A 416 -8.91 3.93 8.68
CA TYR A 416 -10.31 3.94 8.21
C TYR A 416 -11.25 3.35 9.27
N ARG A 417 -10.93 2.18 9.83
CA ARG A 417 -11.76 1.51 10.84
C ARG A 417 -11.80 2.28 12.16
N ARG A 418 -10.65 2.84 12.58
CA ARG A 418 -10.54 3.61 13.83
C ARG A 418 -11.18 5.01 13.76
N LEU A 419 -11.34 5.61 12.57
CA LEU A 419 -11.93 6.93 12.40
C LEU A 419 -13.37 7.00 12.93
N GLN A 420 -13.62 8.01 13.77
CA GLN A 420 -14.91 8.27 14.41
C GLN A 420 -15.57 9.54 13.86
N PHE A 421 -16.88 9.48 13.66
CA PHE A 421 -17.72 10.65 13.40
C PHE A 421 -18.50 10.96 14.67
N THR A 422 -18.17 12.07 15.32
CA THR A 422 -18.71 12.46 16.64
C THR A 422 -19.56 13.73 16.60
N ASP A 423 -19.59 14.44 15.47
CA ASP A 423 -20.46 15.59 15.24
C ASP A 423 -21.60 15.29 14.24
N SER A 424 -22.43 16.29 13.94
CA SER A 424 -23.57 16.16 13.02
C SER A 424 -23.27 16.52 11.56
N ILE A 425 -22.02 16.82 11.22
CA ILE A 425 -21.64 17.24 9.86
C ILE A 425 -21.47 16.00 8.99
N ASN A 426 -22.15 15.99 7.84
CA ASN A 426 -22.05 14.91 6.87
C ASN A 426 -20.62 14.73 6.39
N ARG A 427 -20.06 13.55 6.63
CA ARG A 427 -18.72 13.14 6.18
C ARG A 427 -18.75 11.72 5.67
N PHE A 428 -17.64 11.30 5.07
CA PHE A 428 -17.48 9.94 4.61
C PHE A 428 -16.03 9.48 4.70
N LYS A 429 -15.87 8.17 4.74
CA LYS A 429 -14.60 7.48 4.61
C LYS A 429 -14.68 6.47 3.48
N ALA A 430 -13.58 6.33 2.73
CA ALA A 430 -13.47 5.42 1.60
C ALA A 430 -12.13 4.68 1.60
N GLY A 431 -12.14 3.45 1.06
CA GLY A 431 -10.96 2.65 0.78
C GLY A 431 -11.04 2.09 -0.64
N VAL A 432 -9.93 2.07 -1.36
CA VAL A 432 -9.84 1.57 -2.73
C VAL A 432 -8.61 0.68 -2.87
N TYR A 433 -8.85 -0.60 -3.14
CA TYR A 433 -7.81 -1.59 -3.41
C TYR A 433 -7.79 -1.92 -4.90
N VAL A 434 -6.66 -1.67 -5.55
CA VAL A 434 -6.50 -1.72 -7.02
C VAL A 434 -5.65 -2.92 -7.38
N HIS A 435 -6.20 -3.86 -8.14
CA HIS A 435 -5.41 -5.00 -8.59
C HIS A 435 -4.30 -4.55 -9.55
N HIS A 436 -3.18 -5.27 -9.58
CA HIS A 436 -2.01 -4.98 -10.45
C HIS A 436 -1.30 -3.63 -10.25
N ALA A 437 -1.79 -2.72 -9.40
CA ALA A 437 -1.02 -1.55 -8.98
C ALA A 437 0.10 -1.93 -7.99
N ASN A 438 1.26 -1.30 -8.11
CA ASN A 438 2.40 -1.44 -7.19
C ASN A 438 2.47 -0.28 -6.18
N HIS A 439 3.53 -0.23 -5.36
CA HIS A 439 3.81 0.90 -4.47
C HIS A 439 4.21 2.15 -5.27
N GLY A 440 5.19 1.99 -6.16
CA GLY A 440 5.96 3.07 -6.75
C GLY A 440 5.18 4.04 -7.64
N GLN A 441 4.38 3.53 -8.58
CA GLN A 441 3.92 4.31 -9.74
C GLN A 441 2.89 5.41 -9.42
N PHE A 442 2.38 5.47 -8.19
CA PHE A 442 1.63 6.65 -7.72
C PHE A 442 2.50 7.92 -7.68
N ASN A 443 3.82 7.76 -7.58
CA ASN A 443 4.82 8.81 -7.67
C ASN A 443 5.61 8.66 -8.97
N SER A 444 5.63 9.69 -9.81
CA SER A 444 6.18 9.62 -11.16
C SER A 444 7.71 9.54 -11.23
N THR A 445 8.42 9.53 -10.09
CA THR A 445 9.88 9.36 -10.05
C THR A 445 10.33 8.00 -9.51
N TRP A 446 9.42 7.22 -8.91
CA TRP A 446 9.77 5.95 -8.26
C TRP A 446 9.73 4.76 -9.24
N GLY A 447 8.85 4.81 -10.24
CA GLY A 447 8.72 3.80 -11.29
C GLY A 447 8.10 2.48 -10.84
N ASN A 448 8.25 1.44 -11.66
CA ASN A 448 7.57 0.16 -11.52
C ASN A 448 8.23 -0.82 -10.53
N SER A 449 9.29 -0.43 -9.85
CA SER A 449 10.10 -1.35 -9.05
C SER A 449 10.28 -0.84 -7.63
N ASP A 450 9.52 -1.41 -6.70
CA ASP A 450 9.49 -0.90 -5.33
C ASP A 450 10.78 -1.23 -4.56
N PHE A 451 11.61 -2.15 -5.07
CA PHE A 451 12.94 -2.43 -4.51
C PHE A 451 14.05 -1.79 -5.33
N GLY A 452 15.08 -1.31 -4.62
CA GLY A 452 16.33 -0.90 -5.24
C GLY A 452 17.14 -2.07 -5.82
N ALA A 453 18.00 -1.78 -6.80
CA ALA A 453 18.96 -2.75 -7.29
C ALA A 453 19.97 -3.13 -6.18
N PRO A 454 20.38 -4.40 -6.08
CA PRO A 454 20.12 -5.51 -7.01
C PRO A 454 18.84 -6.30 -6.71
N SER A 455 18.14 -6.02 -5.61
CA SER A 455 16.93 -6.78 -5.19
C SER A 455 15.79 -6.67 -6.19
N LYS A 456 15.71 -5.54 -6.91
CA LYS A 456 14.74 -5.30 -7.98
C LYS A 456 14.67 -6.40 -9.04
N TRP A 457 15.79 -7.07 -9.34
CA TRP A 457 15.86 -8.12 -10.36
C TRP A 457 15.15 -9.43 -9.95
N LEU A 458 14.72 -9.53 -8.69
CA LEU A 458 13.96 -10.66 -8.17
C LEU A 458 12.45 -10.44 -8.28
N LEU A 459 12.00 -9.19 -8.45
CA LEU A 459 10.58 -8.83 -8.52
C LEU A 459 9.93 -9.33 -9.81
N ASN A 460 8.66 -9.67 -9.71
CA ASN A 460 7.79 -9.98 -10.84
C ASN A 460 7.09 -8.69 -11.28
N LEU A 461 7.54 -8.10 -12.38
CA LEU A 461 7.09 -6.80 -12.86
C LEU A 461 6.09 -6.91 -14.02
N GLU A 462 6.01 -8.08 -14.66
CA GLU A 462 5.10 -8.33 -15.77
C GLU A 462 3.61 -8.07 -15.45
N PRO A 463 3.07 -8.43 -14.27
CA PRO A 463 1.64 -8.26 -14.00
C PRO A 463 1.21 -6.80 -13.76
N LEU A 464 2.15 -5.85 -13.67
CA LEU A 464 1.83 -4.52 -13.18
C LEU A 464 1.02 -3.71 -14.19
N LEU A 465 0.09 -2.89 -13.70
CA LEU A 465 -0.48 -1.80 -14.49
C LEU A 465 0.64 -0.89 -15.01
N SER A 466 0.42 -0.26 -16.17
CA SER A 466 1.34 0.79 -16.60
C SER A 466 1.31 1.97 -15.64
N GLU A 467 2.40 2.74 -15.60
CA GLU A 467 2.50 3.92 -14.76
C GLU A 467 1.35 4.91 -15.05
N GLU A 468 1.02 5.12 -16.33
CA GLU A 468 -0.07 6.00 -16.74
C GLU A 468 -1.42 5.51 -16.25
N GLN A 469 -1.68 4.20 -16.33
CA GLN A 469 -2.93 3.62 -15.84
C GLN A 469 -3.06 3.75 -14.31
N GLN A 470 -1.98 3.51 -13.57
CA GLN A 470 -1.99 3.65 -12.11
C GLN A 470 -2.13 5.12 -11.67
N GLN A 471 -1.50 6.05 -12.39
CA GLN A 471 -1.68 7.49 -12.16
C GLN A 471 -3.08 7.97 -12.55
N GLU A 472 -3.70 7.40 -13.59
CA GLU A 472 -5.10 7.67 -13.93
C GLU A 472 -6.03 7.28 -12.78
N VAL A 473 -5.82 6.09 -12.18
CA VAL A 473 -6.55 5.65 -10.99
C VAL A 473 -6.40 6.67 -9.85
N ALA A 474 -5.17 7.13 -9.58
CA ALA A 474 -4.93 8.14 -8.54
C ALA A 474 -5.67 9.46 -8.84
N LYS A 475 -5.59 9.96 -10.08
CA LYS A 475 -6.29 11.18 -10.52
C LYS A 475 -7.79 11.05 -10.32
N VAL A 476 -8.42 9.96 -10.77
CA VAL A 476 -9.87 9.76 -10.66
C VAL A 476 -10.32 9.78 -9.20
N PHE A 477 -9.75 8.94 -8.34
CA PHE A 477 -10.22 8.81 -6.96
C PHE A 477 -9.84 10.01 -6.08
N ILE A 478 -8.63 10.55 -6.21
CA ILE A 478 -8.17 11.67 -5.37
C ILE A 478 -8.87 12.97 -5.76
N SER A 479 -9.03 13.24 -7.07
CA SER A 479 -9.76 14.41 -7.54
C SER A 479 -11.24 14.35 -7.18
N ALA A 480 -11.90 13.20 -7.38
CA ALA A 480 -13.27 12.96 -6.92
C ALA A 480 -13.44 13.20 -5.41
N PHE A 481 -12.50 12.70 -4.61
CA PHE A 481 -12.50 12.90 -3.16
C PHE A 481 -12.31 14.38 -2.79
N ALA A 482 -11.40 15.08 -3.46
CA ALA A 482 -11.16 16.50 -3.22
C ALA A 482 -12.38 17.36 -3.59
N GLU A 483 -13.03 17.07 -4.73
CA GLU A 483 -14.29 17.71 -5.15
C GLU A 483 -15.41 17.52 -4.12
N ALA A 484 -15.58 16.30 -3.61
CA ALA A 484 -16.61 16.02 -2.59
C ALA A 484 -16.26 16.64 -1.22
N SER A 485 -15.02 16.51 -0.76
CA SER A 485 -14.61 16.87 0.61
C SER A 485 -14.31 18.36 0.81
N LEU A 486 -13.80 19.06 -0.21
CA LEU A 486 -13.44 20.48 -0.12
C LEU A 486 -14.48 21.39 -0.77
N LYS A 487 -15.11 20.95 -1.86
CA LYS A 487 -16.02 21.77 -2.67
C LYS A 487 -17.50 21.36 -2.52
N GLY A 488 -17.78 20.29 -1.77
CA GLY A 488 -19.13 19.79 -1.53
C GLY A 488 -19.79 19.15 -2.76
N ASN A 489 -19.00 18.81 -3.80
CA ASN A 489 -19.52 18.21 -5.01
C ASN A 489 -19.72 16.70 -4.83
N ASN A 490 -20.92 16.33 -4.36
CA ASN A 490 -21.27 14.95 -4.06
C ASN A 490 -21.58 14.08 -5.29
N SER A 491 -21.56 14.62 -6.52
CA SER A 491 -21.82 13.85 -7.74
C SER A 491 -20.84 12.71 -7.95
N TYR A 492 -19.64 12.80 -7.35
CA TYR A 492 -18.60 11.78 -7.45
C TYR A 492 -18.66 10.70 -6.37
N LEU A 493 -19.44 10.86 -5.30
CA LEU A 493 -19.54 9.87 -4.22
C LEU A 493 -19.92 8.44 -4.70
N PRO A 494 -20.75 8.25 -5.75
CA PRO A 494 -21.10 6.91 -6.23
C PRO A 494 -19.92 6.01 -6.57
N ILE A 495 -18.77 6.56 -7.03
CA ILE A 495 -17.60 5.75 -7.43
C ILE A 495 -16.99 4.99 -6.26
N PHE A 496 -17.09 5.53 -5.03
CA PHE A 496 -16.59 4.87 -3.82
C PHE A 496 -17.55 3.77 -3.35
N LYS A 497 -18.86 3.91 -3.61
CA LYS A 497 -19.85 2.87 -3.33
C LYS A 497 -19.74 1.71 -4.31
N ASN A 498 -19.68 2.02 -5.62
CA ASN A 498 -19.46 1.05 -6.69
C ASN A 498 -18.58 1.66 -7.79
N VAL A 499 -17.38 1.11 -7.96
CA VAL A 499 -16.41 1.57 -8.97
C VAL A 499 -16.93 1.54 -10.41
N ALA A 500 -17.94 0.69 -10.71
CA ALA A 500 -18.52 0.61 -12.04
C ALA A 500 -19.18 1.92 -12.51
N TYR A 501 -19.48 2.85 -11.59
CA TYR A 501 -19.90 4.21 -11.92
C TYR A 501 -18.83 5.01 -12.68
N ALA A 502 -17.55 4.66 -12.50
CA ALA A 502 -16.38 5.28 -13.14
C ALA A 502 -15.72 4.34 -14.19
N LYS A 503 -16.43 3.31 -14.66
CA LYS A 503 -15.89 2.30 -15.59
C LYS A 503 -15.30 2.91 -16.88
N ASP A 504 -15.82 4.05 -17.31
CA ASP A 504 -15.41 4.72 -18.54
C ASP A 504 -14.14 5.58 -18.35
N TRP A 505 -13.74 5.82 -17.09
CA TRP A 505 -12.57 6.64 -16.73
C TRP A 505 -11.38 5.81 -16.26
N LEU A 506 -11.61 4.55 -15.87
CA LEU A 506 -10.63 3.70 -15.21
C LEU A 506 -10.12 2.59 -16.15
N PRO A 507 -8.89 2.08 -15.93
CA PRO A 507 -8.44 0.89 -16.63
C PRO A 507 -9.34 -0.31 -16.32
N ASN A 508 -9.43 -1.25 -17.26
CA ASN A 508 -10.24 -2.45 -17.12
C ASN A 508 -9.59 -3.45 -16.15
N GLU A 509 -9.72 -3.18 -14.84
CA GLU A 509 -9.05 -3.91 -13.76
C GLU A 509 -10.03 -4.22 -12.60
N TYR A 510 -9.62 -5.06 -11.66
CA TYR A 510 -10.37 -5.27 -10.42
C TYR A 510 -10.13 -4.15 -9.41
N PHE A 511 -11.22 -3.65 -8.85
CA PHE A 511 -11.23 -2.66 -7.79
C PHE A 511 -12.14 -3.13 -6.66
N LEU A 512 -11.63 -3.14 -5.43
CA LEU A 512 -12.45 -3.36 -4.24
C LEU A 512 -12.61 -2.03 -3.53
N THR A 513 -13.85 -1.61 -3.33
CA THR A 513 -14.17 -0.33 -2.70
C THR A 513 -14.88 -0.52 -1.37
N ASN A 514 -14.43 0.23 -0.36
CA ASN A 514 -15.09 0.39 0.93
C ASN A 514 -15.61 1.82 1.04
N TYR A 515 -16.79 1.98 1.60
CA TYR A 515 -17.39 3.30 1.82
C TYR A 515 -18.23 3.28 3.09
N THR A 516 -18.17 4.35 3.86
CA THR A 516 -19.05 4.55 5.01
C THR A 516 -19.29 6.04 5.19
N SER A 517 -20.56 6.44 5.26
CA SER A 517 -20.93 7.82 5.60
C SER A 517 -21.01 8.01 7.12
N SER A 518 -20.98 9.26 7.58
CA SER A 518 -21.20 9.61 8.99
C SER A 518 -22.62 9.33 9.49
N LYS A 519 -23.54 9.00 8.57
CA LYS A 519 -24.92 8.63 8.89
C LYS A 519 -25.12 7.12 8.98
N PHE A 520 -24.09 6.32 8.73
CA PHE A 520 -24.18 4.87 8.87
C PHE A 520 -24.49 4.50 10.32
N LYS A 521 -25.55 3.72 10.50
CA LYS A 521 -25.97 3.18 11.79
C LYS A 521 -25.67 1.68 11.80
N THR A 522 -24.70 1.29 12.60
CA THR A 522 -24.30 -0.11 12.75
C THR A 522 -25.40 -0.92 13.43
N ILE A 523 -25.71 -2.08 12.87
CA ILE A 523 -26.57 -3.12 13.44
C ILE A 523 -25.70 -4.22 14.06
N ALA A 524 -24.68 -4.69 13.33
CA ALA A 524 -23.70 -5.66 13.82
C ALA A 524 -22.34 -5.43 13.14
N ASN A 525 -21.28 -5.35 13.93
CA ASN A 525 -19.89 -5.28 13.45
C ASN A 525 -18.99 -6.36 14.07
N PHE A 526 -19.52 -7.22 14.95
CA PHE A 526 -18.84 -8.40 15.47
C PHE A 526 -17.61 -8.09 16.34
N GLU A 527 -17.55 -6.88 16.90
CA GLU A 527 -16.47 -6.39 17.77
C GLU A 527 -16.91 -6.21 19.22
N GLU A 528 -18.22 -6.28 19.46
CA GLU A 528 -18.87 -5.95 20.72
C GLU A 528 -18.61 -6.99 21.81
N ASP A 529 -18.55 -8.27 21.45
CA ASP A 529 -18.35 -9.39 22.38
C ASP A 529 -17.76 -10.64 21.69
N ILE A 530 -17.73 -11.77 22.41
CA ILE A 530 -17.24 -13.08 21.91
C ILE A 530 -18.39 -14.07 21.64
N ASN A 531 -19.61 -13.69 21.99
CA ASN A 531 -20.78 -14.53 21.83
C ASN A 531 -21.33 -14.36 20.41
N ILE A 532 -20.94 -15.29 19.55
CA ILE A 532 -21.35 -15.37 18.14
C ILE A 532 -22.87 -15.36 17.88
N THR A 533 -23.70 -15.53 18.93
CA THR A 533 -25.17 -15.52 18.82
C THR A 533 -25.81 -14.18 19.18
N THR A 534 -25.02 -13.17 19.51
CA THR A 534 -25.51 -11.84 19.89
C THR A 534 -24.92 -10.74 19.01
N ALA A 535 -25.63 -9.64 18.95
CA ALA A 535 -25.15 -8.35 18.46
C ALA A 535 -25.71 -7.24 19.37
N PRO A 536 -25.29 -5.96 19.22
CA PRO A 536 -25.77 -4.87 20.07
C PRO A 536 -27.31 -4.74 20.08
N ASP A 537 -27.86 -3.96 21.01
CA ASP A 537 -29.31 -3.70 21.11
C ASP A 537 -30.21 -4.94 21.31
N SER A 538 -29.68 -5.99 21.95
CA SER A 538 -30.39 -7.27 22.16
C SER A 538 -30.76 -8.00 20.86
N ILE A 539 -29.98 -7.76 19.80
CA ILE A 539 -30.10 -8.48 18.54
C ILE A 539 -29.58 -9.91 18.74
N VAL A 540 -30.32 -10.87 18.19
CA VAL A 540 -29.95 -12.28 18.15
C VAL A 540 -29.45 -12.63 16.77
N VAL A 541 -28.32 -13.33 16.73
CA VAL A 541 -27.71 -13.85 15.51
C VAL A 541 -27.86 -15.37 15.50
N ALA A 542 -28.29 -15.92 14.36
CA ALA A 542 -28.48 -17.35 14.21
C ALA A 542 -28.00 -17.86 12.85
N ALA A 543 -27.51 -19.10 12.81
CA ALA A 543 -27.20 -19.79 11.57
C ALA A 543 -27.89 -21.16 11.51
N LYS A 544 -28.45 -21.51 10.35
CA LYS A 544 -29.13 -22.78 10.07
C LYS A 544 -28.46 -23.46 8.89
N ASN A 545 -28.23 -24.77 9.00
CA ASN A 545 -27.66 -25.62 7.93
C ASN A 545 -26.32 -25.14 7.34
N MET A 546 -25.57 -24.30 8.07
CA MET A 546 -24.25 -23.82 7.64
C MET A 546 -23.19 -24.90 7.86
N SER A 547 -22.26 -25.03 6.90
CA SER A 547 -21.10 -25.91 7.04
C SER A 547 -19.98 -25.26 7.85
N LEU A 548 -19.92 -23.92 7.86
CA LEU A 548 -18.96 -23.12 8.62
C LEU A 548 -19.64 -21.85 9.13
N TRP A 549 -19.51 -21.58 10.42
CA TRP A 549 -19.89 -20.33 11.07
C TRP A 549 -18.89 -20.05 12.19
N LYS A 550 -18.15 -18.96 12.08
CA LYS A 550 -17.21 -18.48 13.11
C LYS A 550 -17.00 -16.98 13.01
N GLU A 551 -16.72 -16.34 14.14
CA GLU A 551 -16.13 -15.00 14.17
C GLU A 551 -14.62 -15.11 14.35
N GLN A 552 -13.87 -14.27 13.65
CA GLN A 552 -12.41 -14.21 13.82
C GLN A 552 -11.84 -12.83 13.47
N PRO A 553 -10.79 -12.39 14.18
CA PRO A 553 -9.98 -11.26 13.75
C PRO A 553 -9.39 -11.50 12.37
N LEU A 554 -9.49 -10.52 11.47
CA LEU A 554 -8.89 -10.63 10.15
C LEU A 554 -7.39 -10.31 10.18
N THR A 555 -6.64 -11.10 9.41
CA THR A 555 -5.20 -10.92 9.24
C THR A 555 -4.88 -10.42 7.84
N THR A 556 -3.77 -9.71 7.74
CA THR A 556 -3.15 -9.32 6.48
C THR A 556 -2.29 -10.46 5.92
N ARG A 557 -1.85 -10.37 4.65
CA ARG A 557 -1.12 -11.43 3.95
C ARG A 557 0.24 -11.76 4.56
N ASP A 558 0.84 -10.78 5.25
CA ASP A 558 2.07 -10.91 6.01
C ASP A 558 1.85 -11.38 7.46
N GLY A 559 0.61 -11.65 7.87
CA GLY A 559 0.24 -12.12 9.21
C GLY A 559 -0.01 -11.01 10.23
N GLY A 560 0.01 -9.74 9.82
CA GLY A 560 -0.44 -8.63 10.64
C GLY A 560 -1.95 -8.61 10.88
N LYS A 561 -2.41 -7.63 11.67
CA LYS A 561 -3.83 -7.47 12.03
C LYS A 561 -4.49 -6.38 11.21
N GLN A 562 -5.70 -6.66 10.71
CA GLN A 562 -6.52 -5.67 10.01
C GLN A 562 -7.25 -4.69 10.95
N ASP A 563 -7.20 -4.91 12.27
CA ASP A 563 -7.95 -4.15 13.28
C ASP A 563 -9.49 -4.23 13.10
N ASN A 564 -9.98 -5.41 12.70
CA ASN A 564 -11.39 -5.83 12.76
C ASN A 564 -11.51 -7.36 12.96
N THR A 565 -12.70 -7.79 13.34
CA THR A 565 -13.25 -9.14 13.42
C THR A 565 -14.39 -9.22 12.41
N ALA A 566 -14.55 -10.38 11.79
CA ALA A 566 -15.63 -10.60 10.85
C ALA A 566 -16.19 -12.01 11.00
N VAL A 567 -17.43 -12.20 10.56
CA VAL A 567 -18.07 -13.51 10.50
C VAL A 567 -17.64 -14.21 9.22
N VAL A 568 -17.17 -15.44 9.35
CA VAL A 568 -16.91 -16.35 8.23
C VAL A 568 -18.07 -17.32 8.12
N LEU A 569 -18.77 -17.27 6.98
CA LEU A 569 -19.93 -18.08 6.64
C LEU A 569 -19.57 -18.98 5.47
N GLY A 570 -19.75 -20.29 5.64
CA GLY A 570 -19.50 -21.26 4.57
C GLY A 570 -20.59 -22.32 4.46
N TRP A 571 -20.89 -22.69 3.22
CA TRP A 571 -21.91 -23.68 2.90
C TRP A 571 -21.40 -24.66 1.85
N ASN A 572 -21.91 -25.88 1.92
CA ASN A 572 -21.68 -26.93 0.94
C ASN A 572 -22.83 -27.92 0.99
N TYR A 573 -23.60 -27.98 -0.10
CA TYR A 573 -24.83 -28.74 -0.14
C TYR A 573 -25.10 -29.30 -1.56
N LYS A 574 -25.93 -30.35 -1.67
CA LYS A 574 -26.25 -30.99 -2.97
C LYS A 574 -27.36 -30.24 -3.71
N GLU A 575 -27.33 -30.23 -5.04
CA GLU A 575 -28.27 -29.47 -5.89
C GLU A 575 -29.76 -29.81 -5.63
N ASP A 576 -30.09 -31.02 -5.20
CA ASP A 576 -31.47 -31.49 -4.98
C ASP A 576 -32.06 -31.14 -3.59
N LEU A 577 -31.52 -30.13 -2.90
CA LEU A 577 -31.98 -29.78 -1.55
C LEU A 577 -33.33 -29.06 -1.54
N LYS A 578 -34.20 -29.45 -0.61
CA LYS A 578 -35.45 -28.73 -0.34
C LYS A 578 -35.14 -27.32 0.18
N LYS A 579 -35.97 -26.33 -0.19
CA LYS A 579 -35.81 -24.92 0.21
C LYS A 579 -35.67 -24.74 1.73
N ASP A 580 -36.42 -25.49 2.53
CA ASP A 580 -36.37 -25.41 4.01
C ASP A 580 -35.06 -25.94 4.63
N SER A 581 -34.21 -26.54 3.81
CA SER A 581 -32.92 -27.11 4.20
C SER A 581 -31.74 -26.28 3.66
N LEU A 582 -32.01 -25.11 3.09
CA LEU A 582 -30.97 -24.21 2.62
C LEU A 582 -30.18 -23.62 3.82
N PRO A 583 -28.88 -23.32 3.62
CA PRO A 583 -28.09 -22.59 4.59
C PRO A 583 -28.60 -21.15 4.70
N VAL A 584 -28.81 -20.69 5.94
CA VAL A 584 -29.30 -19.34 6.23
C VAL A 584 -28.55 -18.75 7.41
N TYR A 585 -28.18 -17.48 7.31
CA TYR A 585 -27.69 -16.67 8.42
C TYR A 585 -28.68 -15.54 8.70
N GLU A 586 -29.09 -15.36 9.95
CA GLU A 586 -30.17 -14.44 10.36
C GLU A 586 -29.68 -13.46 11.42
N VAL A 587 -30.02 -12.18 11.24
CA VAL A 587 -29.89 -11.11 12.23
C VAL A 587 -31.30 -10.69 12.64
N ILE A 588 -31.66 -10.90 13.90
CA ILE A 588 -33.03 -10.83 14.41
C ILE A 588 -33.10 -9.80 15.53
N GLY A 589 -33.82 -8.71 15.29
CA GLY A 589 -34.13 -7.70 16.29
C GLY A 589 -35.31 -8.13 17.18
N ASN A 590 -35.26 -7.73 18.45
CA ASN A 590 -36.43 -7.80 19.34
C ASN A 590 -37.46 -6.68 19.05
N LYS A 591 -37.07 -5.71 18.24
CA LYS A 591 -37.81 -4.56 17.71
C LYS A 591 -37.32 -4.30 16.28
N GLU A 592 -37.79 -3.23 15.66
CA GLU A 592 -37.29 -2.78 14.36
C GLU A 592 -35.77 -2.57 14.41
N LEU A 593 -35.06 -3.13 13.43
CA LEU A 593 -33.61 -3.04 13.30
C LEU A 593 -33.14 -1.61 12.97
N TRP A 594 -34.02 -0.78 12.41
CA TRP A 594 -33.77 0.62 12.11
C TRP A 594 -35.06 1.44 12.15
N LYS A 595 -34.93 2.77 11.98
CA LYS A 595 -36.05 3.71 11.93
C LYS A 595 -36.37 4.09 10.48
N ASN A 596 -37.54 4.69 10.26
CA ASN A 596 -38.09 5.09 8.95
C ASN A 596 -37.29 6.22 8.21
N ASP A 597 -36.07 6.53 8.63
CA ASP A 597 -35.20 7.51 7.98
C ASP A 597 -34.13 6.87 7.06
N SER A 598 -34.04 5.54 7.04
CA SER A 598 -33.01 4.81 6.30
C SER A 598 -33.45 4.51 4.87
N LEU A 599 -32.57 4.69 3.88
CA LEU A 599 -32.87 4.44 2.46
C LEU A 599 -32.14 3.21 1.91
N GLN A 600 -31.06 2.76 2.57
CA GLN A 600 -30.18 1.70 2.08
C GLN A 600 -29.74 0.80 3.23
N LEU A 601 -29.79 -0.51 3.01
CA LEU A 601 -29.06 -1.51 3.81
C LEU A 601 -27.61 -1.54 3.31
N GLN A 602 -26.65 -1.60 4.23
CA GLN A 602 -25.23 -1.69 3.92
C GLN A 602 -24.61 -2.91 4.61
N MET A 603 -23.77 -3.64 3.87
CA MET A 603 -22.97 -4.76 4.39
C MET A 603 -21.59 -4.75 3.75
N THR A 604 -20.57 -5.15 4.50
CA THR A 604 -19.20 -5.28 3.99
C THR A 604 -18.90 -6.77 3.79
N ILE A 605 -18.72 -7.20 2.54
CA ILE A 605 -18.62 -8.62 2.16
C ILE A 605 -17.34 -8.86 1.38
N GLY A 606 -16.63 -9.95 1.66
CA GLY A 606 -15.51 -10.46 0.86
C GLY A 606 -15.61 -11.96 0.61
N ALA A 607 -14.91 -12.44 -0.41
CA ALA A 607 -14.81 -13.87 -0.66
C ALA A 607 -13.80 -14.51 0.31
N GLY A 608 -14.17 -15.66 0.88
CA GLY A 608 -13.29 -16.48 1.70
C GLY A 608 -12.58 -17.58 0.92
N ASP A 609 -11.74 -18.34 1.63
CA ASP A 609 -11.05 -19.51 1.06
C ASP A 609 -11.94 -20.76 1.15
N LEU A 610 -12.22 -21.39 0.01
CA LEU A 610 -12.98 -22.65 -0.05
C LEU A 610 -12.32 -23.78 0.75
N THR A 611 -10.99 -23.76 0.92
CA THR A 611 -10.28 -24.76 1.74
C THR A 611 -10.73 -24.73 3.20
N TRP A 612 -11.30 -23.63 3.69
CA TRP A 612 -11.83 -23.54 5.06
C TRP A 612 -13.02 -24.47 5.32
N LEU A 613 -13.73 -24.91 4.28
CA LEU A 613 -14.78 -25.92 4.39
C LEU A 613 -14.22 -27.32 4.74
N THR A 614 -12.98 -27.62 4.32
CA THR A 614 -12.35 -28.95 4.51
C THR A 614 -11.74 -29.16 5.90
N ASN A 615 -11.52 -28.09 6.66
CA ASN A 615 -10.97 -28.13 8.02
C ASN A 615 -12.04 -28.37 9.10
N VAL A 616 -13.30 -28.57 8.71
CA VAL A 616 -14.40 -28.92 9.61
C VAL A 616 -14.46 -30.45 9.75
N LYS A 617 -14.31 -30.96 10.98
CA LYS A 617 -14.40 -32.41 11.26
C LYS A 617 -15.76 -32.94 10.78
N GLY A 618 -15.76 -33.82 9.78
CA GLY A 618 -16.97 -34.54 9.34
C GLY A 618 -17.21 -34.57 7.83
N THR A 619 -16.49 -33.80 7.01
CA THR A 619 -16.60 -33.87 5.55
C THR A 619 -15.52 -34.76 4.95
N GLU A 620 -15.82 -36.04 4.77
CA GLU A 620 -15.08 -36.89 3.82
C GLU A 620 -15.38 -36.40 2.40
N ASN A 621 -14.56 -35.50 1.86
CA ASN A 621 -14.44 -35.31 0.41
C ASN A 621 -13.03 -34.84 0.08
N LYS A 622 -12.10 -35.81 0.09
CA LYS A 622 -10.79 -35.68 -0.56
C LYS A 622 -10.99 -35.91 -2.07
N LYS A 623 -10.64 -34.89 -2.87
CA LYS A 623 -10.11 -34.95 -4.27
C LYS A 623 -10.85 -34.20 -5.39
N ASP A 624 -12.01 -33.59 -5.18
CA ASP A 624 -12.73 -32.90 -6.29
C ASP A 624 -12.60 -31.37 -6.32
N THR A 625 -11.87 -30.76 -5.38
CA THR A 625 -11.67 -29.30 -5.31
C THR A 625 -10.76 -28.73 -6.40
N ASP A 626 -10.12 -29.58 -7.22
CA ASP A 626 -9.06 -29.17 -8.16
C ASP A 626 -9.49 -29.06 -9.64
N LYS A 627 -10.78 -29.26 -10.00
CA LYS A 627 -11.14 -29.40 -11.44
C LYS A 627 -12.34 -28.64 -12.00
N LYS A 628 -13.03 -27.80 -11.22
CA LYS A 628 -13.99 -26.84 -11.78
C LYS A 628 -13.78 -25.49 -11.12
N GLU A 629 -13.67 -24.42 -11.91
CA GLU A 629 -13.75 -23.08 -11.37
C GLU A 629 -15.12 -22.94 -10.68
N PRO A 630 -15.17 -22.56 -9.40
CA PRO A 630 -16.42 -22.37 -8.70
C PRO A 630 -17.21 -21.24 -9.39
N SER A 631 -18.52 -21.42 -9.50
CA SER A 631 -19.43 -20.37 -9.95
C SER A 631 -19.20 -19.08 -9.13
N PRO A 632 -19.42 -17.89 -9.71
CA PRO A 632 -19.36 -16.64 -8.95
C PRO A 632 -20.22 -16.72 -7.69
N LEU A 633 -19.67 -16.30 -6.55
CA LEU A 633 -20.39 -16.31 -5.28
C LEU A 633 -21.58 -15.36 -5.35
N ASP A 634 -22.74 -15.85 -4.95
CA ASP A 634 -23.98 -15.09 -4.91
C ASP A 634 -24.95 -15.71 -3.89
N PHE A 635 -25.88 -14.90 -3.39
CA PHE A 635 -26.91 -15.32 -2.44
C PHE A 635 -28.03 -14.29 -2.40
N THR A 636 -29.16 -14.67 -1.79
CA THR A 636 -30.32 -13.78 -1.66
C THR A 636 -30.36 -13.15 -0.28
N VAL A 637 -30.53 -11.83 -0.22
CA VAL A 637 -30.84 -11.09 1.01
C VAL A 637 -32.35 -10.96 1.11
N VAL A 638 -32.92 -11.37 2.23
CA VAL A 638 -34.36 -11.32 2.52
C VAL A 638 -34.58 -10.47 3.76
N LEU A 639 -35.46 -9.48 3.66
CA LEU A 639 -35.92 -8.69 4.80
C LEU A 639 -37.28 -9.21 5.26
N THR A 640 -37.54 -9.19 6.56
CA THR A 640 -38.85 -9.49 7.15
C THR A 640 -39.29 -8.37 8.07
N ASP A 641 -40.50 -7.85 7.87
CA ASP A 641 -41.08 -6.82 8.73
C ASP A 641 -41.75 -7.39 9.99
N VAL A 642 -42.27 -6.51 10.85
CA VAL A 642 -43.00 -6.89 12.09
C VAL A 642 -44.26 -7.73 11.83
N GLU A 643 -44.86 -7.64 10.64
CA GLU A 643 -46.09 -8.36 10.26
C GLU A 643 -45.76 -9.72 9.62
N GLY A 644 -44.48 -9.97 9.33
CA GLY A 644 -43.99 -11.20 8.73
C GLY A 644 -43.91 -11.15 7.20
N ASN A 645 -44.17 -9.99 6.58
CA ASN A 645 -44.05 -9.82 5.14
C ASN A 645 -42.58 -9.79 4.75
N THR A 646 -42.28 -10.25 3.53
CA THR A 646 -40.89 -10.39 3.06
C THR A 646 -40.67 -9.73 1.72
N ALA A 647 -39.49 -9.13 1.58
CA ALA A 647 -38.97 -8.64 0.31
C ALA A 647 -37.52 -9.11 0.14
N SER A 648 -37.11 -9.35 -1.10
CA SER A 648 -35.80 -9.97 -1.37
C SER A 648 -35.05 -9.30 -2.52
N ILE A 649 -33.72 -9.37 -2.45
CA ILE A 649 -32.81 -8.92 -3.50
C ILE A 649 -31.63 -9.90 -3.61
N MET A 650 -31.18 -10.16 -4.83
CA MET A 650 -29.97 -10.95 -5.07
C MET A 650 -28.75 -10.06 -4.91
N VAL A 651 -27.66 -10.56 -4.31
CA VAL A 651 -26.46 -9.74 -4.11
C VAL A 651 -25.89 -9.23 -5.44
N SER A 652 -25.84 -10.11 -6.46
CA SER A 652 -25.35 -9.74 -7.79
C SER A 652 -26.23 -8.75 -8.57
N ASP A 653 -27.47 -8.48 -8.14
CA ASP A 653 -28.30 -7.40 -8.71
C ASP A 653 -27.77 -6.00 -8.34
N VAL A 654 -26.99 -5.90 -7.25
CA VAL A 654 -26.35 -4.65 -6.79
C VAL A 654 -24.89 -4.59 -7.22
N LYS A 655 -24.10 -5.61 -6.87
CA LYS A 655 -22.65 -5.68 -7.09
C LYS A 655 -22.22 -7.14 -7.03
N ARG A 656 -21.20 -7.55 -7.78
CA ARG A 656 -20.68 -8.93 -7.71
C ARG A 656 -19.66 -9.08 -6.58
N ILE A 657 -19.66 -10.24 -5.92
CA ILE A 657 -18.60 -10.60 -4.96
C ILE A 657 -17.35 -10.97 -5.75
N THR A 658 -16.31 -10.16 -5.63
CA THR A 658 -15.03 -10.41 -6.29
C THR A 658 -14.33 -11.59 -5.62
N LYS A 659 -13.73 -12.47 -6.43
CA LYS A 659 -12.90 -13.57 -5.93
C LYS A 659 -11.70 -13.02 -5.14
N PRO A 660 -11.08 -13.81 -4.24
CA PRO A 660 -9.89 -13.36 -3.54
C PRO A 660 -8.78 -12.98 -4.53
N LEU A 661 -8.33 -11.73 -4.47
CA LEU A 661 -7.27 -11.22 -5.35
C LEU A 661 -5.92 -11.81 -4.94
N LYS A 662 -5.30 -12.56 -5.86
CA LYS A 662 -4.01 -13.20 -5.65
C LYS A 662 -2.91 -12.43 -6.36
N SER A 663 -1.74 -12.33 -5.74
CA SER A 663 -0.58 -11.62 -6.26
C SER A 663 0.68 -12.45 -6.10
N LYS A 664 1.54 -12.41 -7.12
CA LYS A 664 2.87 -13.03 -7.12
C LYS A 664 3.93 -11.94 -7.26
N PHE A 665 4.67 -11.67 -6.20
CA PHE A 665 5.54 -10.49 -6.06
C PHE A 665 6.94 -10.69 -6.62
N THR A 666 7.46 -11.92 -6.55
CA THR A 666 8.78 -12.26 -7.06
C THR A 666 8.66 -13.31 -8.16
N LYS A 667 9.69 -13.42 -8.99
CA LYS A 667 9.75 -14.46 -10.03
C LYS A 667 9.77 -15.87 -9.46
N PHE A 668 10.03 -16.01 -8.16
CA PHE A 668 10.32 -17.27 -7.49
C PHE A 668 9.33 -17.53 -6.34
N ASN A 669 8.43 -18.53 -6.48
CA ASN A 669 7.41 -18.83 -5.47
C ASN A 669 7.95 -19.07 -4.05
N PHE A 670 9.19 -19.58 -3.92
CA PHE A 670 9.80 -19.80 -2.60
C PHE A 670 10.25 -18.50 -1.92
N LEU A 671 10.49 -17.43 -2.68
CA LEU A 671 10.78 -16.10 -2.15
C LEU A 671 9.51 -15.39 -1.70
N ASP A 672 8.41 -15.49 -2.46
CA ASP A 672 7.12 -14.93 -2.02
C ASP A 672 6.72 -15.45 -0.64
N LYS A 673 6.85 -16.75 -0.41
CA LYS A 673 6.55 -17.37 0.88
C LYS A 673 7.42 -16.85 2.03
N SER A 674 8.68 -16.50 1.76
CA SER A 674 9.63 -16.09 2.80
C SER A 674 9.74 -14.58 2.99
N MET A 675 9.47 -13.80 1.94
CA MET A 675 9.59 -12.35 1.92
C MET A 675 8.26 -11.63 2.10
N ILE A 676 7.15 -12.24 1.68
CA ILE A 676 5.84 -11.58 1.63
C ILE A 676 4.84 -12.28 2.54
N GLY A 677 4.59 -13.57 2.31
CA GLY A 677 3.60 -14.35 3.05
C GLY A 677 2.61 -15.05 2.12
N SER A 678 1.31 -14.84 2.37
CA SER A 678 0.23 -15.40 1.54
C SER A 678 0.12 -14.66 0.20
N ALA A 679 -0.27 -15.38 -0.87
CA ALA A 679 -0.54 -14.76 -2.17
C ALA A 679 -1.78 -13.85 -2.14
N TRP A 680 -2.61 -13.94 -1.11
CA TRP A 680 -3.85 -13.17 -0.96
C TRP A 680 -4.12 -12.89 0.51
N GLU A 681 -4.98 -11.90 0.77
CA GLU A 681 -5.57 -11.60 2.07
C GLU A 681 -7.07 -11.35 1.89
N VAL A 682 -7.85 -11.52 2.96
CA VAL A 682 -9.26 -11.17 2.92
C VAL A 682 -9.37 -9.66 2.73
N GLN A 683 -9.89 -9.26 1.57
CA GLN A 683 -10.23 -7.89 1.27
C GLN A 683 -11.75 -7.80 1.11
N LEU A 684 -12.35 -6.98 1.97
CA LEU A 684 -13.80 -6.80 1.98
C LEU A 684 -14.16 -5.62 1.09
N GLN A 685 -15.37 -5.62 0.54
CA GLN A 685 -15.94 -4.49 -0.19
C GLN A 685 -17.31 -4.15 0.37
N THR A 686 -17.66 -2.87 0.37
CA THR A 686 -18.98 -2.44 0.85
C THR A 686 -20.03 -2.61 -0.26
N PHE A 687 -21.18 -3.15 0.12
CA PHE A 687 -22.38 -3.30 -0.69
C PHE A 687 -23.47 -2.39 -0.12
N HIS A 688 -24.17 -1.70 -1.03
CA HIS A 688 -25.28 -0.81 -0.68
C HIS A 688 -26.52 -1.32 -1.39
N PHE A 689 -27.49 -1.82 -0.64
CA PHE A 689 -28.75 -2.37 -1.13
C PHE A 689 -29.84 -1.31 -0.93
N PRO A 690 -30.27 -0.61 -1.99
CA PRO A 690 -31.35 0.36 -1.87
C PRO A 690 -32.63 -0.35 -1.42
N LEU A 691 -33.30 0.15 -0.39
CA LEU A 691 -34.47 -0.53 0.17
C LEU A 691 -35.63 -0.62 -0.84
N TYR A 692 -35.71 0.31 -1.80
CA TYR A 692 -36.70 0.27 -2.87
C TYR A 692 -36.44 -0.79 -3.94
N ASP A 693 -35.24 -1.36 -4.02
CA ASP A 693 -34.90 -2.44 -4.97
C ASP A 693 -35.30 -3.83 -4.44
N PHE A 694 -35.72 -3.94 -3.17
CA PHE A 694 -36.20 -5.19 -2.63
C PHE A 694 -37.55 -5.55 -3.26
N THR A 695 -37.55 -6.60 -4.07
CA THR A 695 -38.74 -7.05 -4.79
C THR A 695 -39.79 -7.58 -3.82
N GLU A 696 -40.98 -6.98 -3.88
CA GLU A 696 -42.16 -7.38 -3.11
C GLU A 696 -42.66 -8.74 -3.61
N LYS A 697 -42.83 -9.70 -2.70
CA LYS A 697 -43.62 -10.91 -3.00
C LYS A 697 -45.11 -10.72 -2.76
N GLU A 698 -45.48 -9.78 -1.89
CA GLU A 698 -46.84 -9.46 -1.47
C GLU A 698 -46.87 -7.94 -1.21
N ASN A 699 -47.87 -7.20 -1.70
CA ASN A 699 -47.95 -5.72 -1.73
C ASN A 699 -48.03 -5.02 -0.33
N GLU A 700 -47.51 -5.65 0.73
CA GLU A 700 -47.71 -5.28 2.13
C GLU A 700 -46.41 -5.12 2.93
N PHE A 701 -45.23 -5.30 2.32
CA PHE A 701 -43.94 -5.17 3.02
C PHE A 701 -43.63 -3.72 3.43
N ASP A 702 -43.32 -3.50 4.71
CA ASP A 702 -42.92 -2.20 5.25
C ASP A 702 -41.43 -2.15 5.59
N ALA A 703 -40.62 -1.54 4.71
CA ALA A 703 -39.18 -1.38 4.89
C ALA A 703 -38.78 -0.58 6.15
N ALA A 704 -39.71 0.18 6.75
CA ALA A 704 -39.47 0.93 7.98
C ALA A 704 -39.62 0.07 9.24
N LYS A 705 -40.24 -1.11 9.13
CA LYS A 705 -40.57 -2.00 10.23
C LYS A 705 -39.83 -3.34 10.16
N VAL A 706 -38.65 -3.35 9.54
CA VAL A 706 -37.86 -4.58 9.41
C VAL A 706 -37.36 -5.05 10.77
N THR A 707 -37.65 -6.29 11.12
CA THR A 707 -37.18 -6.94 12.37
C THR A 707 -36.14 -8.02 12.11
N LYS A 708 -36.01 -8.48 10.86
CA LYS A 708 -35.06 -9.55 10.52
C LYS A 708 -34.42 -9.34 9.15
N ILE A 709 -33.11 -9.57 9.12
CA ILE A 709 -32.32 -9.72 7.89
C ILE A 709 -31.92 -11.19 7.78
N SER A 710 -32.17 -11.82 6.64
CA SER A 710 -31.79 -13.20 6.35
C SER A 710 -30.91 -13.27 5.11
N LEU A 711 -29.73 -13.86 5.22
CA LEU A 711 -28.83 -14.18 4.11
C LEU A 711 -29.08 -15.65 3.75
N VAL A 712 -29.72 -15.87 2.61
CA VAL A 712 -30.14 -17.20 2.12
C VAL A 712 -29.18 -17.63 1.03
N PHE A 713 -28.37 -18.66 1.30
CA PHE A 713 -27.35 -19.17 0.38
C PHE A 713 -27.99 -20.15 -0.62
N ASP A 714 -28.69 -19.62 -1.61
CA ASP A 714 -29.51 -20.38 -2.57
C ASP A 714 -29.00 -20.36 -4.02
N GLN A 715 -28.06 -19.47 -4.34
CA GLN A 715 -27.57 -19.29 -5.72
C GLN A 715 -26.37 -20.15 -6.07
N THR A 716 -25.54 -20.54 -5.08
CA THR A 716 -24.45 -21.48 -5.28
C THR A 716 -24.54 -22.63 -4.28
N ASN A 717 -24.22 -23.84 -4.72
CA ASN A 717 -24.25 -25.03 -3.87
C ASN A 717 -23.07 -25.08 -2.86
N MET A 718 -22.03 -24.28 -3.09
CA MET A 718 -20.85 -24.20 -2.26
C MET A 718 -20.25 -22.81 -2.31
N GLY A 719 -19.77 -22.33 -1.16
CA GLY A 719 -19.13 -21.03 -1.05
C GLY A 719 -18.65 -20.72 0.35
N VAL A 720 -17.77 -19.71 0.43
CA VAL A 720 -17.34 -19.09 1.69
C VAL A 720 -17.33 -17.59 1.50
N ILE A 721 -18.01 -16.86 2.37
CA ILE A 721 -17.94 -15.41 2.46
C ILE A 721 -17.41 -14.99 3.83
N VAL A 722 -16.86 -13.78 3.86
CA VAL A 722 -16.53 -13.04 5.07
C VAL A 722 -17.45 -11.82 5.11
N LEU A 723 -18.15 -11.63 6.22
CA LEU A 723 -19.17 -10.61 6.42
C LEU A 723 -18.81 -9.73 7.62
N ASP A 724 -18.94 -8.43 7.43
CA ASP A 724 -18.63 -7.39 8.41
C ASP A 724 -19.58 -6.19 8.22
N ASP A 725 -19.64 -5.28 9.20
CA ASP A 725 -20.34 -3.99 9.18
C ASP A 725 -21.75 -4.05 8.56
N ILE A 726 -22.67 -4.81 9.16
CA ILE A 726 -24.09 -4.79 8.81
C ILE A 726 -24.71 -3.54 9.43
N GLY A 727 -25.41 -2.74 8.63
CA GLY A 727 -26.10 -1.55 9.12
C GLY A 727 -26.95 -0.88 8.06
N VAL A 728 -27.40 0.33 8.34
CA VAL A 728 -28.22 1.13 7.43
C VAL A 728 -27.67 2.54 7.27
N SER A 729 -28.00 3.17 6.15
CA SER A 729 -27.65 4.57 5.88
C SER A 729 -28.71 5.25 5.02
N ASP A 730 -28.67 6.58 5.04
CA ASP A 730 -29.39 7.46 4.10
C ASP A 730 -28.86 7.33 2.65
#